data_AF-A0A0H2RCX7-F1
#
_entry.id   AF-A0A0H2RCX7-F1
#
_cell.length_a   1.000
_cell.length_b   1.000
_cell.length_c   1.000
_cell.angle_alpha   90.00
_cell.angle_beta   90.00
_cell.angle_gamma   90.00
#
_symmetry.space_group_name_H-M   'P 1'
#
loop_
_entity.id
_entity.type
_entity.pdbx_description
1 polymer ?
#
loop_
_entity_poly.entity_id
_entity_poly.type
_entity_poly.pdbx_seq_one_letter_code
_entity_poly.pdbx_strand_id
1 'polypeptide(L)'
;MFVHPSNGKHFYVKEIAQLEDNSYVIPLRWVIRKGSLCADAYLMKLIDGKLTLSDESVRTPVSISSTQFKDDLQTMKKTGVVPEVSESVKPFAAINPQEFNVHFLSASQHTLATEQYAAVKDMMCATHARPAEAFDCMSKSRCRFRIYQNSEPADNPMQSELCAHIGGQGSKNCRRCMVGGTTQYKESPEGYHSLFSPGDPRTVKYTSDLLKTQLQLSIKGVKKPIGELQTATGVKDKVCEVFIEQFIKASKEMRTRIPRPSEARIEAELKSTLKSNEENILNPLLSMPGFDPHLDTPVELLHTILLGVNKYAWHMSHTPWKNLKDKQSQFVVRLQSIDIKGLNIPPIQAKYIMNYAGSLIGRQFKALIQTASFVLYDLVPPLVFELWKALGALSHVLWYPEIDDMDTYVDDLQILIDNVLDIFAVIEPSRMVTKAKMHILTHAPFDARRFGPLIGECTENYESYNGVFRQCSIFSNHRAPSRDIAKQLGCIEGSKQRFTGGFWKASDGEWVQAGPGLRECFTRDSIVQDGLGWVPERKKYPAGTVQVTGKSQETPVSWSSTASSKAVNKQLFGANTLWYKCSNIETESHELALHASWILAKSPLAESGYVIGRILEILKNSSNGTISVAIDRYELGQNLHAFFDMPTLLRPHGEETILDVPYDHDCRTANCKATGTRHVVQERQLTDNTVSEIEHQEVHAYILNTHCLHNGYLLRRFLPRSLTKPRRYIPETDREAKHTEFANSLHSKMDDRRAQTKTKRAEKRDATTAEHPTASGDLEDNPDSGDEDEGVAVAASGTVLDTQSSQTTRRPNTRAQRQQSKSRTDAENIETNNHDNLGESVANTRRKRKRV
;
A
#
# COMPACT_ATOMS: atom_id res chain seq x y z
N MET A 1 -22.74 -9.39 25.88
CA MET A 1 -23.11 -10.81 25.80
C MET A 1 -24.07 -11.10 26.93
N PHE A 2 -25.14 -11.83 26.63
CA PHE A 2 -26.11 -12.40 27.54
C PHE A 2 -26.44 -13.80 27.01
N VAL A 3 -26.69 -14.77 27.88
CA VAL A 3 -27.06 -16.14 27.51
C VAL A 3 -28.47 -16.39 28.01
N HIS A 4 -29.40 -16.71 27.11
CA HIS A 4 -30.81 -16.84 27.48
C HIS A 4 -31.09 -18.21 28.15
N PRO A 5 -31.48 -18.26 29.44
CA PRO A 5 -31.41 -19.49 30.23
C PRO A 5 -32.25 -20.67 29.72
N SER A 6 -33.38 -20.41 29.06
CA SER A 6 -34.30 -21.48 28.62
C SER A 6 -33.98 -22.11 27.27
N ASN A 7 -33.07 -21.52 26.47
CA ASN A 7 -32.78 -21.99 25.10
C ASN A 7 -31.29 -21.98 24.73
N GLY A 8 -30.41 -21.52 25.63
CA GLY A 8 -28.95 -21.56 25.44
C GLY A 8 -28.39 -20.61 24.37
N LYS A 9 -29.20 -19.68 23.83
CA LYS A 9 -28.77 -18.74 22.78
C LYS A 9 -27.94 -17.59 23.34
N HIS A 10 -26.99 -17.10 22.55
CA HIS A 10 -25.97 -16.11 22.94
C HIS A 10 -26.25 -14.76 22.27
N PHE A 11 -26.82 -13.82 23.02
CA PHE A 11 -27.15 -12.48 22.53
C PHE A 11 -26.03 -11.48 22.84
N TYR A 12 -25.28 -11.10 21.80
CA TYR A 12 -24.21 -10.10 21.90
C TYR A 12 -24.77 -8.68 21.87
N VAL A 13 -23.94 -7.71 22.29
CA VAL A 13 -24.26 -6.28 22.14
C VAL A 13 -23.61 -5.77 20.87
N LYS A 14 -24.29 -4.87 20.16
CA LYS A 14 -23.98 -4.43 18.79
C LYS A 14 -24.02 -5.54 17.74
N GLU A 15 -24.79 -6.60 17.97
CA GLU A 15 -25.18 -7.58 16.96
C GLU A 15 -26.69 -7.57 16.72
N ILE A 16 -27.11 -8.13 15.58
CA ILE A 16 -28.52 -8.25 15.21
C ILE A 16 -29.12 -9.48 15.89
N ALA A 17 -30.26 -9.30 16.54
CA ALA A 17 -31.07 -10.38 17.10
C ALA A 17 -32.52 -10.25 16.62
N GLN A 18 -33.19 -11.38 16.42
CA GLN A 18 -34.62 -11.41 16.15
C GLN A 18 -35.41 -11.54 17.46
N LEU A 19 -36.53 -10.82 17.57
CA LEU A 19 -37.48 -10.93 18.66
C LEU A 19 -38.59 -11.95 18.34
N GLU A 20 -39.40 -12.31 19.35
CA GLU A 20 -40.50 -13.28 19.21
C GLU A 20 -41.59 -12.82 18.22
N ASP A 21 -41.78 -11.51 18.07
CA ASP A 21 -42.66 -10.90 17.05
C ASP A 21 -42.07 -10.91 15.62
N ASN A 22 -40.87 -11.48 15.45
CA ASN A 22 -40.06 -11.54 14.24
C ASN A 22 -39.46 -10.20 13.78
N SER A 23 -39.61 -9.12 14.57
CA SER A 23 -38.84 -7.88 14.38
C SER A 23 -37.36 -8.08 14.70
N TYR A 24 -36.52 -7.15 14.26
CA TYR A 24 -35.07 -7.21 14.44
C TYR A 24 -34.57 -6.01 15.25
N VAL A 25 -33.64 -6.28 16.16
CA VAL A 25 -33.07 -5.27 17.06
C VAL A 25 -31.56 -5.43 17.22
N ILE A 26 -30.91 -4.35 17.67
CA ILE A 26 -29.50 -4.35 18.06
C ILE A 26 -29.38 -3.99 19.55
N PRO A 27 -29.12 -4.96 20.44
CA PRO A 27 -28.88 -4.70 21.86
C PRO A 27 -27.62 -3.86 22.07
N LEU A 28 -27.70 -2.83 22.92
CA LEU A 28 -26.58 -1.92 23.19
C LEU A 28 -25.94 -2.21 24.55
N ARG A 29 -26.79 -2.50 25.54
CA ARG A 29 -26.41 -2.91 26.90
C ARG A 29 -27.55 -3.69 27.54
N TRP A 30 -27.20 -4.56 28.48
CA TRP A 30 -28.15 -5.29 29.31
C TRP A 30 -28.27 -4.60 30.67
N VAL A 31 -29.50 -4.41 31.15
CA VAL A 31 -29.83 -3.62 32.35
C VAL A 31 -31.01 -4.26 33.09
N ILE A 32 -30.97 -4.29 34.43
CA ILE A 32 -32.10 -4.78 35.23
C ILE A 32 -33.04 -3.61 35.51
N ARG A 33 -34.33 -3.75 35.15
CA ARG A 33 -35.39 -2.76 35.39
C ARG A 33 -36.54 -3.43 36.14
N LYS A 34 -36.87 -2.92 37.33
CA LYS A 34 -37.93 -3.47 38.22
C LYS A 34 -37.81 -4.98 38.50
N GLY A 35 -36.59 -5.50 38.62
CA GLY A 35 -36.30 -6.92 38.86
C GLY A 35 -36.13 -7.79 37.60
N SER A 36 -36.67 -7.36 36.45
CA SER A 36 -36.51 -8.06 35.18
C SER A 36 -35.26 -7.61 34.43
N LEU A 37 -34.61 -8.52 33.71
CA LEU A 37 -33.51 -8.19 32.81
C LEU A 37 -34.05 -7.68 31.46
N CYS A 38 -33.53 -6.55 31.00
CA CYS A 38 -33.87 -5.94 29.71
C CYS A 38 -32.61 -5.62 28.91
N ALA A 39 -32.74 -5.48 27.59
CA ALA A 39 -31.78 -4.81 26.74
C ALA A 39 -32.27 -3.40 26.41
N ASP A 40 -31.39 -2.40 26.54
CA ASP A 40 -31.56 -1.14 25.80
C ASP A 40 -31.09 -1.42 24.36
N ALA A 41 -31.98 -1.31 23.37
CA ALA A 41 -31.73 -1.71 21.97
C ALA A 41 -32.18 -0.64 20.97
N TYR A 42 -31.64 -0.69 19.73
CA TYR A 42 -32.22 0.00 18.57
C TYR A 42 -33.13 -0.95 17.79
N LEU A 43 -34.26 -0.43 17.31
CA LEU A 43 -35.13 -1.14 16.36
C LEU A 43 -34.58 -1.03 14.93
N MET A 44 -34.85 -2.04 14.11
CA MET A 44 -34.50 -2.07 12.68
C MET A 44 -35.78 -2.09 11.84
N LYS A 45 -35.82 -1.30 10.76
CA LYS A 45 -36.88 -1.32 9.75
C LYS A 45 -36.35 -2.00 8.48
N LEU A 46 -37.20 -2.73 7.76
CA LEU A 46 -36.87 -3.27 6.44
C LEU A 46 -37.15 -2.18 5.38
N ILE A 47 -36.14 -1.82 4.59
CA ILE A 47 -36.21 -0.81 3.53
C ILE A 47 -35.51 -1.40 2.30
N ASP A 48 -36.19 -1.43 1.15
CA ASP A 48 -35.68 -1.99 -0.12
C ASP A 48 -35.08 -3.41 0.02
N GLY A 49 -35.73 -4.24 0.84
CA GLY A 49 -35.29 -5.61 1.14
C GLY A 49 -34.16 -5.73 2.16
N LYS A 50 -33.59 -4.61 2.65
CA LYS A 50 -32.45 -4.59 3.58
C LYS A 50 -32.84 -4.00 4.93
N LEU A 51 -32.38 -4.62 6.02
CA LEU A 51 -32.57 -4.05 7.35
C LEU A 51 -31.70 -2.81 7.53
N THR A 52 -32.35 -1.73 7.91
CA THR A 52 -31.79 -0.39 8.11
C THR A 52 -32.21 0.12 9.50
N LEU A 53 -31.39 0.96 10.14
CA LEU A 53 -31.80 1.64 11.37
C LEU A 53 -32.97 2.60 11.08
N SER A 54 -33.95 2.69 11.98
CA SER A 54 -35.11 3.56 11.76
C SER A 54 -34.73 5.04 11.81
N ASP A 55 -34.92 5.77 10.71
CA ASP A 55 -34.42 7.14 10.50
C ASP A 55 -35.08 8.25 11.35
N GLU A 56 -36.07 7.92 12.18
CA GLU A 56 -36.78 8.87 13.05
C GLU A 56 -35.96 9.20 14.31
N SER A 57 -34.93 10.03 14.09
CA SER A 57 -34.00 10.61 15.05
C SER A 57 -32.88 9.70 15.59
N VAL A 58 -31.70 10.31 15.74
CA VAL A 58 -30.48 9.63 16.18
C VAL A 58 -30.56 9.27 17.67
N ARG A 59 -30.88 7.99 17.93
CA ARG A 59 -30.61 7.22 19.18
C ARG A 59 -31.52 7.49 20.39
N THR A 60 -32.78 7.08 20.33
CA THR A 60 -33.56 6.71 21.53
C THR A 60 -33.61 5.19 21.67
N PRO A 61 -32.83 4.55 22.58
CA PRO A 61 -32.91 3.11 22.79
C PRO A 61 -34.24 2.70 23.43
N VAL A 62 -34.90 1.68 22.88
CA VAL A 62 -36.06 1.04 23.48
C VAL A 62 -35.64 -0.04 24.48
N SER A 63 -36.42 -0.24 25.54
CA SER A 63 -36.16 -1.25 26.57
C SER A 63 -36.93 -2.53 26.27
N ILE A 64 -36.26 -3.51 25.66
CA ILE A 64 -36.83 -4.83 25.33
C ILE A 64 -36.57 -5.81 26.49
N SER A 65 -37.54 -6.61 26.90
CA SER A 65 -37.33 -7.67 27.91
C SER A 65 -36.39 -8.75 27.37
N SER A 66 -35.51 -9.31 28.20
CA SER A 66 -34.64 -10.42 27.79
C SER A 66 -35.44 -11.64 27.29
N THR A 67 -36.66 -11.81 27.78
CA THR A 67 -37.57 -12.90 27.38
C THR A 67 -38.09 -12.79 25.95
N GLN A 68 -38.06 -11.60 25.33
CA GLN A 68 -38.56 -11.38 23.97
C GLN A 68 -37.53 -11.76 22.89
N PHE A 69 -36.33 -12.21 23.27
CA PHE A 69 -35.24 -12.51 22.34
C PHE A 69 -35.30 -13.96 21.84
N LYS A 70 -35.61 -14.11 20.55
CA LYS A 70 -35.94 -15.37 19.90
C LYS A 70 -34.74 -16.05 19.27
N ASP A 71 -34.03 -15.36 18.37
CA ASP A 71 -32.92 -15.92 17.58
C ASP A 71 -31.71 -14.98 17.55
N ASP A 72 -30.52 -15.53 17.82
CA ASP A 72 -29.24 -14.82 17.71
C ASP A 72 -28.66 -14.87 16.29
N LEU A 73 -27.66 -14.03 16.01
CA LEU A 73 -27.03 -13.94 14.69
C LEU A 73 -26.41 -15.26 14.22
N GLN A 74 -25.95 -16.12 15.14
CA GLN A 74 -25.39 -17.43 14.79
C GLN A 74 -26.50 -18.42 14.40
N THR A 75 -27.64 -18.37 15.07
CA THR A 75 -28.83 -19.18 14.77
C THR A 75 -29.40 -18.78 13.41
N MET A 76 -29.59 -17.48 13.15
CA MET A 76 -30.03 -16.96 11.84
C MET A 76 -29.08 -17.35 10.70
N LYS A 77 -27.76 -17.34 10.95
CA LYS A 77 -26.73 -17.84 9.99
C LYS A 77 -26.87 -19.34 9.71
N LYS A 78 -27.16 -20.16 10.73
CA LYS A 78 -27.34 -21.62 10.59
C LYS A 78 -28.64 -22.01 9.88
N THR A 79 -29.71 -21.23 10.04
CA THR A 79 -31.01 -21.48 9.39
C THR A 79 -31.14 -20.86 8.00
N GLY A 80 -30.17 -20.04 7.57
CA GLY A 80 -30.20 -19.33 6.29
C GLY A 80 -31.12 -18.10 6.27
N VAL A 81 -31.68 -17.70 7.42
CA VAL A 81 -32.64 -16.59 7.56
C VAL A 81 -31.92 -15.32 8.02
N VAL A 82 -30.72 -15.05 7.49
CA VAL A 82 -30.00 -13.79 7.75
C VAL A 82 -30.57 -12.72 6.80
N PRO A 83 -31.19 -11.65 7.30
CA PRO A 83 -31.64 -10.56 6.44
C PRO A 83 -30.44 -9.84 5.83
N GLU A 84 -30.56 -9.37 4.59
CA GLU A 84 -29.57 -8.44 4.06
C GLU A 84 -29.61 -7.13 4.86
N VAL A 85 -28.47 -6.46 5.02
CA VAL A 85 -28.32 -5.27 5.88
C VAL A 85 -27.69 -4.12 5.11
N SER A 86 -28.17 -2.90 5.33
CA SER A 86 -27.54 -1.70 4.76
C SER A 86 -26.23 -1.38 5.50
N GLU A 87 -25.34 -0.63 4.84
CA GLU A 87 -23.96 -0.45 5.33
C GLU A 87 -23.88 0.26 6.69
N SER A 88 -24.85 1.12 6.99
CA SER A 88 -25.00 1.82 8.29
C SER A 88 -25.30 0.88 9.48
N VAL A 89 -25.58 -0.40 9.22
CA VAL A 89 -26.01 -1.38 10.21
C VAL A 89 -25.03 -2.56 10.36
N LYS A 90 -23.90 -2.53 9.66
CA LYS A 90 -22.85 -3.55 9.79
C LYS A 90 -22.35 -3.60 11.25
N PRO A 91 -22.52 -4.73 11.97
CA PRO A 91 -22.24 -4.83 13.41
C PRO A 91 -20.75 -4.77 13.72
N PHE A 92 -20.39 -4.83 15.01
CA PHE A 92 -18.99 -4.66 15.46
C PHE A 92 -17.98 -5.63 14.80
N ALA A 93 -18.45 -6.80 14.34
CA ALA A 93 -17.69 -7.76 13.53
C ALA A 93 -17.20 -7.22 12.16
N ALA A 94 -17.66 -6.05 11.72
CA ALA A 94 -17.13 -5.37 10.53
C ALA A 94 -15.85 -4.57 10.81
N ILE A 95 -15.59 -4.18 12.07
CA ILE A 95 -14.30 -3.62 12.50
C ILE A 95 -13.37 -4.79 12.80
N ASN A 96 -13.02 -5.54 11.74
CA ASN A 96 -11.95 -6.51 11.75
C ASN A 96 -10.62 -5.71 11.70
N PRO A 97 -9.81 -5.69 12.78
CA PRO A 97 -8.50 -5.07 12.72
C PRO A 97 -7.64 -5.95 11.81
N GLN A 98 -7.16 -5.47 10.66
CA GLN A 98 -6.38 -6.36 9.78
C GLN A 98 -4.97 -6.66 10.33
N GLU A 99 -4.55 -5.92 11.36
CA GLU A 99 -3.26 -6.07 12.03
C GLU A 99 -3.43 -6.12 13.56
N PHE A 100 -3.01 -7.21 14.21
CA PHE A 100 -3.05 -7.28 15.69
C PHE A 100 -2.03 -6.34 16.34
N ASN A 101 -0.84 -6.19 15.74
CA ASN A 101 0.31 -5.50 16.34
C ASN A 101 0.43 -4.02 15.92
N VAL A 102 -0.52 -3.48 15.13
CA VAL A 102 -0.61 -2.04 14.88
C VAL A 102 -1.50 -1.41 15.95
N HIS A 103 -0.96 -0.40 16.63
CA HIS A 103 -1.58 0.27 17.77
C HIS A 103 -1.79 1.76 17.47
N PHE A 104 -2.95 2.29 17.82
CA PHE A 104 -3.30 3.69 17.59
C PHE A 104 -2.81 4.61 18.71
N LEU A 105 -2.10 5.69 18.33
CA LEU A 105 -1.63 6.73 19.27
C LEU A 105 -2.55 7.96 19.30
N SER A 106 -2.75 8.63 18.15
CA SER A 106 -3.55 9.86 18.06
C SER A 106 -4.05 10.12 16.63
N ALA A 107 -5.04 11.01 16.50
CA ALA A 107 -5.46 11.59 15.23
C ALA A 107 -6.23 12.91 15.47
N SER A 108 -6.02 13.91 14.63
CA SER A 108 -6.68 15.22 14.71
C SER A 108 -7.08 15.71 13.31
N GLN A 109 -8.12 16.55 13.26
CA GLN A 109 -8.50 17.32 12.07
C GLN A 109 -8.00 18.77 12.13
N HIS A 110 -7.32 19.15 13.22
CA HIS A 110 -7.00 20.54 13.57
C HIS A 110 -5.57 20.69 14.13
N THR A 111 -4.72 19.67 13.96
CA THR A 111 -3.40 19.57 14.60
C THR A 111 -2.49 18.76 13.69
N LEU A 112 -1.25 19.20 13.47
CA LEU A 112 -0.26 18.52 12.64
C LEU A 112 0.16 17.18 13.25
N ALA A 113 0.81 16.32 12.45
CA ALA A 113 1.38 15.07 12.95
C ALA A 113 2.50 15.34 13.96
N THR A 114 3.39 16.28 13.61
CA THR A 114 4.49 16.79 14.46
C THR A 114 4.01 17.43 15.76
N GLU A 115 2.93 18.23 15.74
CA GLU A 115 2.31 18.80 16.95
C GLU A 115 1.72 17.70 17.86
N GLN A 116 1.03 16.71 17.31
CA GLN A 116 0.53 15.56 18.08
C GLN A 116 1.67 14.71 18.65
N TYR A 117 2.79 14.63 17.94
CA TYR A 117 3.98 13.90 18.40
C TYR A 117 4.58 14.50 19.68
N ALA A 118 4.42 15.80 19.96
CA ALA A 118 4.97 16.41 21.18
C ALA A 118 4.50 15.68 22.46
N ALA A 119 3.21 15.34 22.54
CA ALA A 119 2.68 14.56 23.66
C ALA A 119 3.20 13.11 23.69
N VAL A 120 3.52 12.51 22.53
CA VAL A 120 4.12 11.18 22.43
C VAL A 120 5.57 11.19 22.91
N LYS A 121 6.37 12.18 22.47
CA LYS A 121 7.72 12.46 22.98
C LYS A 121 7.72 12.57 24.50
N ASP A 122 6.82 13.38 25.07
CA ASP A 122 6.75 13.57 26.53
C ASP A 122 6.45 12.26 27.27
N MET A 123 5.52 11.45 26.76
CA MET A 123 5.24 10.12 27.31
C MET A 123 6.45 9.19 27.23
N MET A 124 7.17 9.16 26.11
CA MET A 124 8.39 8.34 25.96
C MET A 124 9.51 8.82 26.90
N CYS A 125 9.79 10.12 26.94
CA CYS A 125 10.80 10.74 27.81
C CYS A 125 10.49 10.53 29.30
N ALA A 126 9.21 10.54 29.69
CA ALA A 126 8.79 10.19 31.03
C ALA A 126 9.18 8.75 31.41
N THR A 127 9.12 7.79 30.48
CA THR A 127 9.64 6.43 30.73
C THR A 127 11.16 6.39 30.88
N HIS A 128 11.91 7.26 30.19
CA HIS A 128 13.38 7.31 30.33
C HIS A 128 13.77 7.74 31.74
N ALA A 129 13.14 8.82 32.24
CA ALA A 129 13.34 9.34 33.59
C ALA A 129 12.77 8.41 34.68
N ARG A 130 11.62 7.76 34.43
CA ARG A 130 10.97 6.82 35.34
C ARG A 130 10.44 5.60 34.56
N PRO A 131 11.24 4.52 34.43
CA PRO A 131 10.85 3.31 33.70
C PRO A 131 9.47 2.79 34.12
N ALA A 132 8.60 2.59 33.13
CA ALA A 132 7.19 2.29 33.32
C ALA A 132 7.01 0.92 33.99
N GLU A 133 6.18 0.85 35.04
CA GLU A 133 5.87 -0.42 35.72
C GLU A 133 4.90 -1.26 34.87
N ALA A 134 5.29 -2.49 34.59
CA ALA A 134 4.46 -3.50 33.94
C ALA A 134 4.51 -4.82 34.71
N PHE A 135 3.71 -5.79 34.27
CA PHE A 135 3.72 -7.15 34.79
C PHE A 135 3.95 -8.11 33.63
N ASP A 136 5.05 -8.85 33.68
CA ASP A 136 5.38 -9.84 32.68
C ASP A 136 4.45 -11.05 32.84
N CYS A 137 3.64 -11.30 31.80
CA CYS A 137 2.69 -12.39 31.77
C CYS A 137 3.36 -13.77 31.64
N MET A 138 4.64 -13.86 31.25
CA MET A 138 5.43 -15.10 31.21
C MET A 138 6.04 -15.42 32.58
N SER A 139 6.94 -14.59 33.11
CA SER A 139 7.59 -14.84 34.41
C SER A 139 6.68 -14.61 35.63
N LYS A 140 5.49 -14.04 35.44
CA LYS A 140 4.55 -13.63 36.51
C LYS A 140 5.18 -12.67 37.53
N SER A 141 6.04 -11.77 37.05
CA SER A 141 6.78 -10.82 37.87
C SER A 141 6.51 -9.37 37.46
N ARG A 142 6.76 -8.43 38.38
CA ARG A 142 6.75 -6.99 38.06
C ARG A 142 8.02 -6.65 37.29
N CYS A 143 7.89 -6.11 36.09
CA CYS A 143 8.99 -5.64 35.26
C CYS A 143 8.94 -4.11 35.10
N ARG A 144 10.00 -3.53 34.53
CA ARG A 144 10.02 -2.13 34.11
C ARG A 144 10.65 -1.99 32.74
N PHE A 145 10.13 -1.07 31.93
CA PHE A 145 10.61 -0.83 30.57
C PHE A 145 10.76 0.66 30.27
N ARG A 146 11.53 0.96 29.23
CA ARG A 146 11.64 2.28 28.60
C ARG A 146 11.16 2.18 27.17
N ILE A 147 10.45 3.18 26.69
CA ILE A 147 10.00 3.27 25.30
C ILE A 147 11.02 4.12 24.55
N TYR A 148 11.61 3.57 23.49
CA TYR A 148 12.44 4.29 22.54
C TYR A 148 11.74 4.27 21.18
N GLN A 149 11.94 5.34 20.41
CA GLN A 149 11.54 5.40 19.01
C GLN A 149 12.61 4.66 18.18
N ASN A 150 12.20 3.71 17.33
CA ASN A 150 13.11 2.93 16.49
C ASN A 150 13.41 3.65 15.17
N SER A 151 12.34 4.00 14.47
CA SER A 151 12.31 4.54 13.11
C SER A 151 10.97 5.23 12.86
N GLU A 152 10.91 6.06 11.82
CA GLU A 152 9.66 6.63 11.29
C GLU A 152 9.51 6.28 9.79
N PRO A 153 9.09 5.03 9.47
CA PRO A 153 8.66 4.66 8.13
C PRO A 153 7.30 5.30 7.81
N ALA A 154 7.26 6.12 6.77
CA ALA A 154 6.06 6.81 6.31
C ALA A 154 6.19 7.17 4.82
N ASP A 155 5.15 7.76 4.23
CA ASP A 155 5.25 8.30 2.88
C ASP A 155 6.34 9.41 2.76
N ASN A 156 6.87 9.61 1.56
CA ASN A 156 7.99 10.52 1.35
C ASN A 156 7.66 12.01 1.71
N PRO A 157 6.46 12.55 1.43
CA PRO A 157 6.01 13.83 1.98
C PRO A 157 6.01 13.89 3.51
N MET A 158 5.47 12.88 4.20
CA MET A 158 5.43 12.79 5.65
C MET A 158 6.84 12.72 6.24
N GLN A 159 7.69 11.81 5.76
CA GLN A 159 9.09 11.72 6.20
C GLN A 159 9.85 13.04 5.98
N SER A 160 9.48 13.84 4.97
CA SER A 160 10.04 15.18 4.77
C SER A 160 9.56 16.17 5.86
N GLU A 161 8.27 16.18 6.22
CA GLU A 161 7.75 16.94 7.37
C GLU A 161 8.46 16.55 8.68
N LEU A 162 8.56 15.25 8.96
CA LEU A 162 9.23 14.72 10.16
C LEU A 162 10.72 15.13 10.23
N CYS A 163 11.37 15.31 9.07
CA CYS A 163 12.74 15.83 8.95
C CYS A 163 12.88 17.35 8.98
N ALA A 164 11.79 18.12 9.15
CA ALA A 164 11.78 19.57 8.93
C ALA A 164 12.35 19.97 7.55
N HIS A 165 11.99 19.21 6.52
CA HIS A 165 12.46 19.36 5.14
C HIS A 165 11.34 19.77 4.19
N ILE A 166 11.65 20.66 3.24
CA ILE A 166 10.70 21.26 2.29
C ILE A 166 10.25 20.30 1.15
N GLY A 167 10.78 19.07 1.10
CA GLY A 167 10.53 18.12 0.03
C GLY A 167 11.17 18.53 -1.30
N GLY A 168 10.50 18.20 -2.41
CA GLY A 168 11.03 18.39 -3.77
C GLY A 168 11.28 19.84 -4.20
N GLN A 169 10.72 20.82 -3.48
CA GLN A 169 10.83 22.26 -3.77
C GLN A 169 12.16 22.88 -3.32
N GLY A 170 12.98 22.14 -2.56
CA GLY A 170 14.29 22.62 -2.09
C GLY A 170 15.40 22.41 -3.12
N SER A 171 16.34 23.36 -3.19
CA SER A 171 17.61 23.16 -3.93
C SER A 171 18.36 21.92 -3.44
N LYS A 172 18.37 21.73 -2.11
CA LYS A 172 18.88 20.53 -1.41
C LYS A 172 17.72 19.56 -1.15
N ASN A 173 17.28 18.87 -2.21
CA ASN A 173 16.03 18.10 -2.26
C ASN A 173 16.05 16.74 -1.52
N CYS A 174 17.18 16.30 -0.96
CA CYS A 174 17.20 15.15 -0.04
C CYS A 174 16.92 15.59 1.40
N ARG A 175 16.06 14.86 2.12
CA ARG A 175 15.77 15.06 3.55
C ARG A 175 16.87 14.55 4.49
N ARG A 176 17.80 13.72 4.00
CA ARG A 176 18.84 13.02 4.77
C ARG A 176 20.25 13.57 4.56
N CYS A 177 20.52 14.15 3.39
CA CYS A 177 21.83 14.68 3.04
C CYS A 177 21.77 16.04 2.32
N MET A 178 22.95 16.62 2.08
CA MET A 178 23.17 17.92 1.47
C MET A 178 23.42 17.84 -0.05
N VAL A 179 22.95 16.79 -0.74
CA VAL A 179 23.04 16.67 -2.21
C VAL A 179 22.19 17.74 -2.92
N GLY A 180 22.46 17.96 -4.21
CA GLY A 180 21.71 18.89 -5.05
C GLY A 180 22.25 20.32 -4.97
N GLY A 181 21.45 21.29 -5.42
CA GLY A 181 21.83 22.68 -5.59
C GLY A 181 20.86 23.42 -6.51
N THR A 182 21.34 24.46 -7.18
CA THR A 182 20.57 25.10 -8.26
C THR A 182 20.29 24.11 -9.39
N THR A 183 19.26 24.36 -10.21
CA THR A 183 18.97 23.53 -11.40
C THR A 183 20.17 23.47 -12.34
N GLN A 184 20.89 24.58 -12.52
CA GLN A 184 22.12 24.64 -13.32
C GLN A 184 23.24 23.76 -12.74
N TYR A 185 23.43 23.73 -11.42
CA TYR A 185 24.42 22.84 -10.80
C TYR A 185 24.01 21.36 -10.99
N LYS A 186 22.74 21.01 -10.76
CA LYS A 186 22.25 19.65 -11.01
C LYS A 186 22.28 19.22 -12.49
N GLU A 187 22.52 20.13 -13.41
CA GLU A 187 22.72 19.89 -14.85
C GLU A 187 24.20 19.91 -15.27
N SER A 188 25.13 20.33 -14.40
CA SER A 188 26.57 20.23 -14.68
C SER A 188 27.06 18.80 -14.46
N PRO A 189 28.20 18.38 -15.07
CA PRO A 189 28.75 17.04 -14.89
C PRO A 189 28.91 16.63 -13.42
N GLU A 190 29.49 17.51 -12.61
CA GLU A 190 29.82 17.29 -11.20
C GLU A 190 28.55 17.20 -10.36
N GLY A 191 27.63 18.16 -10.54
CA GLY A 191 26.39 18.19 -9.79
C GLY A 191 25.40 17.10 -10.20
N TYR A 192 25.42 16.68 -11.46
CA TYR A 192 24.64 15.53 -11.96
C TYR A 192 25.20 14.21 -11.41
N HIS A 193 26.52 13.98 -11.51
CA HIS A 193 27.16 12.78 -10.94
C HIS A 193 26.92 12.67 -9.43
N SER A 194 26.94 13.78 -8.69
CA SER A 194 26.67 13.77 -7.24
C SER A 194 25.29 13.23 -6.83
N LEU A 195 24.31 13.16 -7.75
CA LEU A 195 22.96 12.65 -7.45
C LEU A 195 22.90 11.11 -7.27
N PHE A 196 23.92 10.38 -7.74
CA PHE A 196 23.97 8.91 -7.76
C PHE A 196 24.58 8.30 -6.48
N SER A 197 25.01 9.12 -5.52
CA SER A 197 25.59 8.66 -4.25
C SER A 197 25.16 9.58 -3.09
N PRO A 198 25.12 9.09 -1.83
CA PRO A 198 24.83 9.93 -0.68
C PRO A 198 25.81 11.10 -0.55
N GLY A 199 25.30 12.33 -0.46
CA GLY A 199 26.09 13.51 -0.10
C GLY A 199 26.29 13.64 1.41
N ASP A 200 26.91 14.74 1.86
CA ASP A 200 27.16 15.00 3.29
C ASP A 200 25.87 14.87 4.12
N PRO A 201 25.89 14.17 5.26
CA PRO A 201 24.68 13.96 6.06
C PRO A 201 24.15 15.27 6.65
N ARG A 202 22.82 15.41 6.65
CA ARG A 202 22.15 16.41 7.49
C ARG A 202 22.26 15.99 8.96
N THR A 203 22.24 16.98 9.84
CA THR A 203 22.24 16.74 11.30
C THR A 203 21.14 17.55 11.94
N VAL A 204 20.55 17.01 13.01
CA VAL A 204 19.57 17.73 13.84
C VAL A 204 20.08 19.13 14.22
N LYS A 205 21.37 19.25 14.58
CA LYS A 205 21.99 20.54 14.92
C LYS A 205 21.93 21.55 13.76
N TYR A 206 22.35 21.18 12.56
CA TYR A 206 22.32 22.05 11.38
C TYR A 206 20.89 22.53 11.08
N THR A 207 19.93 21.61 11.13
CA THR A 207 18.51 21.87 10.91
C THR A 207 17.95 22.82 11.98
N SER A 208 18.23 22.58 13.27
CA SER A 208 17.79 23.44 14.38
C SER A 208 18.39 24.84 14.34
N ASP A 209 19.71 24.98 14.08
CA ASP A 209 20.38 26.28 14.01
C ASP A 209 19.85 27.13 12.84
N LEU A 210 19.47 26.50 11.71
CA LEU A 210 18.79 27.17 10.60
C LEU A 210 17.36 27.59 10.93
N LEU A 211 16.57 26.76 11.62
CA LEU A 211 15.21 27.15 12.04
C LEU A 211 15.26 28.33 13.03
N LYS A 212 16.22 28.32 13.98
CA LYS A 212 16.49 29.47 14.86
C LYS A 212 16.88 30.72 14.06
N THR A 213 17.64 30.57 12.97
CA THR A 213 17.96 31.68 12.05
C THR A 213 16.72 32.20 11.32
N GLN A 214 15.84 31.33 10.85
CA GLN A 214 14.56 31.72 10.21
C GLN A 214 13.63 32.47 11.18
N LEU A 215 13.60 32.07 12.47
CA LEU A 215 12.86 32.78 13.53
C LEU A 215 13.46 34.16 13.86
N GLN A 216 14.79 34.32 13.84
CA GLN A 216 15.41 35.64 13.99
C GLN A 216 15.16 36.56 12.78
N LEU A 217 14.96 35.99 11.58
CA LEU A 217 14.55 36.74 10.39
C LEU A 217 13.06 37.11 10.40
N SER A 218 12.18 36.27 10.93
CA SER A 218 10.73 36.52 10.98
C SER A 218 10.37 37.75 11.82
N ILE A 219 11.13 37.99 12.89
CA ILE A 219 11.07 39.18 13.74
C ILE A 219 11.25 40.49 12.94
N LYS A 220 11.92 40.46 11.78
CA LYS A 220 12.06 41.65 10.91
C LYS A 220 10.79 41.98 10.12
N GLY A 221 9.83 41.07 10.01
CA GLY A 221 8.53 41.31 9.35
C GLY A 221 8.51 41.05 7.84
N VAL A 222 9.55 40.45 7.26
CA VAL A 222 9.70 40.24 5.80
C VAL A 222 9.81 38.75 5.48
N LYS A 223 8.88 38.21 4.69
CA LYS A 223 8.83 36.76 4.37
C LYS A 223 9.86 36.30 3.33
N LYS A 224 10.25 37.18 2.39
CA LYS A 224 11.12 36.84 1.25
C LYS A 224 12.47 36.20 1.65
N PRO A 225 13.31 36.80 2.54
CA PRO A 225 14.59 36.20 2.93
C PRO A 225 14.48 34.82 3.59
N ILE A 226 13.34 34.53 4.23
CA ILE A 226 13.07 33.25 4.88
C ILE A 226 12.73 32.20 3.81
N GLY A 227 11.88 32.53 2.85
CA GLY A 227 11.60 31.67 1.70
C GLY A 227 12.85 31.36 0.87
N GLU A 228 13.70 32.37 0.63
CA GLU A 228 14.99 32.19 -0.05
C GLU A 228 15.93 31.25 0.74
N LEU A 229 16.01 31.39 2.07
CA LEU A 229 16.80 30.51 2.93
C LEU A 229 16.24 29.08 2.99
N GLN A 230 14.91 28.91 3.06
CA GLN A 230 14.23 27.62 3.04
C GLN A 230 14.49 26.87 1.72
N THR A 231 14.34 27.55 0.58
CA THR A 231 14.62 26.97 -0.74
C THR A 231 16.10 26.62 -0.91
N ALA A 232 17.02 27.48 -0.47
CA ALA A 232 18.46 27.23 -0.60
C ALA A 232 18.96 26.04 0.25
N THR A 233 18.47 25.91 1.49
CA THR A 233 18.94 24.88 2.46
C THR A 233 18.10 23.60 2.46
N GLY A 234 16.87 23.67 1.92
CA GLY A 234 15.86 22.63 2.05
C GLY A 234 15.22 22.52 3.44
N VAL A 235 15.60 23.35 4.41
CA VAL A 235 15.10 23.27 5.80
C VAL A 235 13.83 24.12 5.96
N LYS A 236 12.71 23.47 6.26
CA LYS A 236 11.40 24.07 6.54
C LYS A 236 10.59 23.16 7.46
N ASP A 237 10.32 23.62 8.67
CA ASP A 237 9.47 22.93 9.65
C ASP A 237 8.05 23.54 9.65
N LYS A 238 7.01 22.70 9.62
CA LYS A 238 5.62 23.16 9.68
C LYS A 238 5.25 23.74 11.06
N VAL A 239 5.83 23.26 12.15
CA VAL A 239 5.62 23.83 13.49
C VAL A 239 6.24 25.22 13.56
N CYS A 240 7.53 25.34 13.21
CA CYS A 240 8.24 26.61 13.15
C CYS A 240 7.58 27.64 12.20
N GLU A 241 7.02 27.22 11.07
CA GLU A 241 6.33 28.12 10.12
C GLU A 241 5.14 28.85 10.76
N VAL A 242 4.35 28.18 11.61
CA VAL A 242 3.23 28.80 12.34
C VAL A 242 3.73 29.99 13.18
N PHE A 243 4.85 29.82 13.87
CA PHE A 243 5.46 30.89 14.66
C PHE A 243 6.14 31.96 13.79
N ILE A 244 6.79 31.58 12.67
CA ILE A 244 7.34 32.52 11.69
C ILE A 244 6.26 33.48 11.18
N GLU A 245 5.08 32.97 10.81
CA GLU A 245 3.99 33.84 10.34
C GLU A 245 3.40 34.72 11.45
N GLN A 246 3.28 34.20 12.68
CA GLN A 246 2.89 35.01 13.85
C GLN A 246 3.88 36.16 14.13
N PHE A 247 5.19 35.89 14.13
CA PHE A 247 6.22 36.91 14.35
C PHE A 247 6.26 37.94 13.21
N ILE A 248 6.11 37.51 11.94
CA ILE A 248 6.00 38.43 10.80
C ILE A 248 4.78 39.34 10.95
N LYS A 249 3.62 38.79 11.36
CA LYS A 249 2.39 39.55 11.57
C LYS A 249 2.55 40.55 12.71
N ALA A 250 3.00 40.11 13.89
CA ALA A 250 3.22 40.97 15.05
C ALA A 250 4.25 42.09 14.76
N SER A 251 5.33 41.78 14.04
CA SER A 251 6.35 42.75 13.61
C SER A 251 5.81 43.84 12.67
N LYS A 252 4.81 43.51 11.84
CA LYS A 252 4.08 44.51 11.02
C LYS A 252 3.09 45.31 11.87
N GLU A 253 2.27 44.64 12.67
CA GLU A 253 1.25 45.29 13.52
C GLU A 253 1.88 46.26 14.54
N MET A 254 3.02 45.92 15.14
CA MET A 254 3.76 46.81 16.03
C MET A 254 4.28 48.06 15.30
N ARG A 255 4.82 47.93 14.08
CA ARG A 255 5.27 49.10 13.28
C ARG A 255 4.13 50.03 12.90
N THR A 256 2.94 49.49 12.61
CA THR A 256 1.74 50.29 12.32
C THR A 256 1.14 50.94 13.57
N ARG A 257 1.14 50.24 14.71
CA ARG A 257 0.49 50.69 15.96
C ARG A 257 1.32 51.69 16.77
N ILE A 258 2.65 51.63 16.70
CA ILE A 258 3.55 52.48 17.52
C ILE A 258 3.85 53.79 16.78
N PRO A 259 3.45 54.97 17.29
CA PRO A 259 3.86 56.24 16.70
C PRO A 259 5.38 56.41 16.80
N ARG A 260 6.06 56.61 15.66
CA ARG A 260 7.53 56.58 15.53
C ARG A 260 8.12 55.25 16.04
N PRO A 261 7.95 54.14 15.31
CA PRO A 261 8.42 52.82 15.75
C PRO A 261 9.96 52.79 15.82
N SER A 262 10.49 52.40 16.98
CA SER A 262 11.91 52.04 17.12
C SER A 262 12.06 50.56 16.79
N GLU A 263 12.75 50.24 15.70
CA GLU A 263 12.94 48.84 15.28
C GLU A 263 13.67 48.03 16.36
N ALA A 264 14.69 48.60 17.01
CA ALA A 264 15.39 47.94 18.11
C ALA A 264 14.46 47.58 19.29
N ARG A 265 13.43 48.40 19.57
CA ARG A 265 12.42 48.08 20.60
C ARG A 265 11.50 46.94 20.15
N ILE A 266 11.01 46.99 18.91
CA ILE A 266 10.13 45.95 18.33
C ILE A 266 10.87 44.60 18.26
N GLU A 267 12.13 44.61 17.79
CA GLU A 267 12.96 43.41 17.80
C GLU A 267 13.20 42.90 19.22
N ALA A 268 13.50 43.76 20.21
CA ALA A 268 13.72 43.32 21.59
C ALA A 268 12.48 42.69 22.23
N GLU A 269 11.29 43.28 21.99
CA GLU A 269 10.01 42.76 22.49
C GLU A 269 9.72 41.37 21.89
N LEU A 270 9.85 41.21 20.57
CA LEU A 270 9.62 39.94 19.89
C LEU A 270 10.72 38.89 20.17
N LYS A 271 11.97 39.29 20.36
CA LYS A 271 13.07 38.40 20.81
C LYS A 271 12.83 37.86 22.22
N SER A 272 12.21 38.66 23.10
CA SER A 272 11.77 38.19 24.42
C SER A 272 10.69 37.12 24.29
N THR A 273 9.67 37.37 23.47
CA THR A 273 8.57 36.40 23.20
C THR A 273 9.07 35.13 22.51
N LEU A 274 10.08 35.21 21.63
CA LEU A 274 10.73 34.04 21.04
C LEU A 274 11.45 33.22 22.12
N LYS A 275 12.24 33.86 22.99
CA LYS A 275 12.95 33.20 24.07
C LYS A 275 12.02 32.54 25.10
N SER A 276 10.86 33.13 25.40
CA SER A 276 9.89 32.55 26.34
C SER A 276 9.14 31.31 25.82
N ASN A 277 9.34 30.93 24.55
CA ASN A 277 8.64 29.82 23.89
C ASN A 277 9.59 28.81 23.22
N GLU A 278 10.91 28.93 23.43
CA GLU A 278 11.95 28.22 22.65
C GLU A 278 11.80 26.68 22.64
N GLU A 279 11.23 26.09 23.70
CA GLU A 279 11.03 24.63 23.82
C GLU A 279 9.93 24.07 22.92
N ASN A 280 8.95 24.89 22.50
CA ASN A 280 7.72 24.46 21.81
C ASN A 280 7.57 24.98 20.37
N ILE A 281 8.56 25.72 19.86
CA ILE A 281 8.49 26.37 18.54
C ILE A 281 8.97 25.46 17.39
N LEU A 282 9.70 24.39 17.69
CA LEU A 282 10.30 23.50 16.68
C LEU A 282 9.66 22.10 16.73
N ASN A 283 9.67 21.40 15.59
CA ASN A 283 9.33 19.98 15.50
C ASN A 283 9.99 19.16 16.64
N PRO A 284 9.20 18.44 17.47
CA PRO A 284 9.70 17.76 18.65
C PRO A 284 10.73 16.65 18.34
N LEU A 285 10.73 16.08 17.14
CA LEU A 285 11.69 15.06 16.70
C LEU A 285 13.12 15.59 16.64
N LEU A 286 13.32 16.91 16.42
CA LEU A 286 14.63 17.57 16.50
C LEU A 286 15.19 17.65 17.94
N SER A 287 14.50 17.08 18.92
CA SER A 287 14.90 17.06 20.33
C SER A 287 14.43 15.76 21.04
N MET A 288 14.25 14.68 20.29
CA MET A 288 13.86 13.37 20.82
C MET A 288 15.09 12.55 21.24
N PRO A 289 15.23 12.13 22.52
CA PRO A 289 16.42 11.41 22.96
C PRO A 289 16.57 10.03 22.31
N GLY A 290 17.67 9.86 21.56
CA GLY A 290 18.04 8.60 20.91
C GLY A 290 17.58 8.43 19.46
N PHE A 291 16.97 9.46 18.86
CA PHE A 291 16.45 9.46 17.49
C PHE A 291 16.98 10.69 16.72
N ASP A 292 17.40 10.51 15.46
CA ASP A 292 17.71 11.61 14.53
C ASP A 292 16.87 11.42 13.26
N PRO A 293 15.87 12.29 12.95
CA PRO A 293 14.99 12.09 11.81
C PRO A 293 15.70 12.00 10.45
N HIS A 294 16.91 12.58 10.29
CA HIS A 294 17.69 12.49 9.06
C HIS A 294 18.32 11.09 8.89
N LEU A 295 18.56 10.37 9.98
CA LEU A 295 19.06 8.99 9.99
C LEU A 295 17.93 7.97 10.10
N ASP A 296 16.84 8.31 10.80
CA ASP A 296 15.79 7.39 11.26
C ASP A 296 14.47 7.49 10.48
N THR A 297 14.48 8.17 9.34
CA THR A 297 13.46 8.02 8.28
C THR A 297 14.02 7.17 7.13
N PRO A 298 13.95 5.82 7.20
CA PRO A 298 14.55 4.93 6.21
C PRO A 298 13.89 5.02 4.82
N VAL A 299 14.52 4.40 3.82
CA VAL A 299 13.95 4.19 2.47
C VAL A 299 12.75 3.26 2.55
N GLU A 300 11.56 3.85 2.73
CA GLU A 300 10.29 3.12 2.76
C GLU A 300 10.00 2.50 1.39
N LEU A 301 9.81 1.18 1.35
CA LEU A 301 9.79 0.38 0.13
C LEU A 301 8.54 0.59 -0.74
N LEU A 302 7.37 0.78 -0.12
CA LEU A 302 6.10 0.94 -0.83
C LEU A 302 6.03 2.28 -1.57
N HIS A 303 6.35 3.39 -0.91
CA HIS A 303 6.30 4.74 -1.46
C HIS A 303 7.50 5.11 -2.33
N THR A 304 8.68 4.53 -2.06
CA THR A 304 9.91 4.84 -2.80
C THR A 304 10.11 3.90 -3.97
N ILE A 305 9.98 2.57 -3.78
CA ILE A 305 10.18 1.60 -4.86
C ILE A 305 8.89 1.43 -5.66
N LEU A 306 7.82 0.91 -5.06
CA LEU A 306 6.63 0.46 -5.81
C LEU A 306 5.84 1.64 -6.39
N LEU A 307 5.45 2.61 -5.56
CA LEU A 307 4.72 3.82 -5.94
C LEU A 307 5.63 4.97 -6.39
N GLY A 308 6.95 4.72 -6.50
CA GLY A 308 7.95 5.66 -6.97
C GLY A 308 8.67 5.15 -8.21
N VAL A 309 9.86 4.56 -8.01
CA VAL A 309 10.77 4.14 -9.08
C VAL A 309 10.09 3.17 -10.08
N ASN A 310 9.37 2.16 -9.58
CA ASN A 310 8.64 1.18 -10.39
C ASN A 310 7.44 1.82 -11.13
N LYS A 311 6.69 2.73 -10.48
CA LYS A 311 5.65 3.55 -11.12
C LYS A 311 6.21 4.37 -12.30
N TYR A 312 7.44 4.86 -12.23
CA TYR A 312 8.09 5.58 -13.34
C TYR A 312 8.41 4.64 -14.52
N ALA A 313 9.01 3.47 -14.28
CA ALA A 313 9.31 2.49 -15.33
C ALA A 313 8.03 1.95 -16.00
N TRP A 314 6.98 1.72 -15.21
CA TRP A 314 5.66 1.35 -15.72
C TRP A 314 5.04 2.44 -16.59
N HIS A 315 5.10 3.71 -16.18
CA HIS A 315 4.65 4.83 -17.01
C HIS A 315 5.38 4.91 -18.36
N MET A 316 6.71 4.71 -18.37
CA MET A 316 7.51 4.63 -19.60
C MET A 316 7.13 3.43 -20.49
N SER A 317 6.60 2.37 -19.89
CA SER A 317 6.16 1.15 -20.59
C SER A 317 4.77 1.30 -21.22
N HIS A 318 3.77 1.71 -20.44
CA HIS A 318 2.38 1.70 -20.88
C HIS A 318 1.94 2.96 -21.66
N THR A 319 2.58 4.12 -21.46
CA THR A 319 2.18 5.36 -22.13
C THR A 319 2.34 5.30 -23.66
N PRO A 320 3.43 4.74 -24.22
CA PRO A 320 3.52 4.46 -25.66
C PRO A 320 2.42 3.53 -26.20
N TRP A 321 1.83 2.68 -25.35
CA TRP A 321 0.77 1.75 -25.76
C TRP A 321 -0.63 2.36 -25.78
N LYS A 322 -0.84 3.62 -25.36
CA LYS A 322 -2.19 4.21 -25.17
C LYS A 322 -3.15 3.98 -26.35
N ASN A 323 -2.63 4.04 -27.58
CA ASN A 323 -3.37 3.82 -28.83
C ASN A 323 -3.06 2.47 -29.51
N LEU A 324 -2.18 1.63 -28.95
CA LEU A 324 -1.72 0.37 -29.54
C LEU A 324 -2.47 -0.83 -28.91
N LYS A 325 -3.68 -1.11 -29.40
CA LYS A 325 -4.57 -2.13 -28.83
C LYS A 325 -3.99 -3.55 -28.88
N ASP A 326 -3.14 -3.86 -29.84
CA ASP A 326 -2.49 -5.17 -29.95
C ASP A 326 -1.47 -5.37 -28.81
N LYS A 327 -0.64 -4.37 -28.51
CA LYS A 327 0.31 -4.44 -27.37
C LYS A 327 -0.43 -4.51 -26.03
N GLN A 328 -1.51 -3.75 -25.85
CA GLN A 328 -2.38 -3.86 -24.66
C GLN A 328 -2.96 -5.27 -24.51
N SER A 329 -3.42 -5.88 -25.61
CA SER A 329 -4.01 -7.22 -25.62
C SER A 329 -2.98 -8.31 -25.37
N GLN A 330 -1.82 -8.24 -26.02
CA GLN A 330 -0.70 -9.18 -25.81
C GLN A 330 -0.18 -9.14 -24.37
N PHE A 331 -0.02 -7.95 -23.79
CA PHE A 331 0.31 -7.78 -22.37
C PHE A 331 -0.74 -8.45 -21.47
N VAL A 332 -2.03 -8.20 -21.71
CA VAL A 332 -3.12 -8.76 -20.90
C VAL A 332 -3.15 -10.29 -20.99
N VAL A 333 -2.98 -10.88 -22.18
CA VAL A 333 -2.97 -12.36 -22.33
C VAL A 333 -1.76 -12.96 -21.63
N ARG A 334 -0.53 -12.47 -21.88
CA ARG A 334 0.69 -13.01 -21.27
C ARG A 334 0.66 -12.91 -19.74
N LEU A 335 0.32 -11.74 -19.19
CA LEU A 335 0.25 -11.54 -17.74
C LEU A 335 -0.91 -12.34 -17.09
N GLN A 336 -1.92 -12.75 -17.85
CA GLN A 336 -3.03 -13.56 -17.34
C GLN A 336 -2.74 -15.07 -17.35
N SER A 337 -1.84 -15.54 -18.21
CA SER A 337 -1.46 -16.96 -18.37
C SER A 337 -0.12 -17.35 -17.72
N ILE A 338 0.66 -16.41 -17.17
CA ILE A 338 1.91 -16.71 -16.46
C ILE A 338 1.63 -17.55 -15.18
N ASP A 339 2.51 -18.51 -14.87
CA ASP A 339 2.37 -19.30 -13.64
C ASP A 339 2.84 -18.48 -12.43
N ILE A 340 1.97 -18.32 -11.45
CA ILE A 340 2.23 -17.48 -10.26
C ILE A 340 2.54 -18.32 -9.00
N LYS A 341 2.66 -19.64 -9.13
CA LYS A 341 3.05 -20.53 -8.02
C LYS A 341 4.43 -20.14 -7.49
N GLY A 342 4.60 -20.13 -6.17
CA GLY A 342 5.85 -19.75 -5.51
C GLY A 342 6.12 -18.24 -5.43
N LEU A 343 5.43 -17.39 -6.20
CA LEU A 343 5.62 -15.92 -6.15
C LEU A 343 4.85 -15.23 -5.00
N ASN A 344 4.04 -15.98 -4.25
CA ASN A 344 3.15 -15.49 -3.17
C ASN A 344 2.35 -14.23 -3.54
N ILE A 345 1.84 -14.21 -4.77
CA ILE A 345 0.90 -13.18 -5.25
C ILE A 345 -0.48 -13.79 -5.46
N PRO A 346 -1.56 -13.08 -5.07
CA PRO A 346 -2.93 -13.51 -5.35
C PRO A 346 -3.23 -13.43 -6.86
N PRO A 347 -4.25 -14.16 -7.36
CA PRO A 347 -4.59 -14.24 -8.78
C PRO A 347 -4.60 -12.88 -9.49
N ILE A 348 -3.77 -12.77 -10.53
CA ILE A 348 -3.59 -11.52 -11.27
C ILE A 348 -4.84 -11.22 -12.10
N GLN A 349 -5.29 -9.96 -12.07
CA GLN A 349 -6.34 -9.44 -12.95
C GLN A 349 -5.70 -8.57 -14.03
N ALA A 350 -5.13 -9.19 -15.06
CA ALA A 350 -4.29 -8.48 -16.03
C ALA A 350 -5.06 -7.38 -16.79
N LYS A 351 -6.34 -7.62 -17.10
CA LYS A 351 -7.24 -6.63 -17.71
C LYS A 351 -7.50 -5.42 -16.79
N TYR A 352 -7.56 -5.61 -15.47
CA TYR A 352 -7.67 -4.51 -14.52
C TYR A 352 -6.39 -3.67 -14.52
N ILE A 353 -5.22 -4.32 -14.47
CA ILE A 353 -3.91 -3.65 -14.48
C ILE A 353 -3.74 -2.77 -15.73
N MET A 354 -4.18 -3.24 -16.91
CA MET A 354 -4.12 -2.46 -18.14
C MET A 354 -5.18 -1.35 -18.21
N ASN A 355 -6.40 -1.60 -17.73
CA ASN A 355 -7.47 -0.57 -17.70
C ASN A 355 -7.14 0.59 -16.74
N TYR A 356 -6.49 0.31 -15.61
CA TYR A 356 -6.16 1.28 -14.56
C TYR A 356 -4.65 1.55 -14.46
N ALA A 357 -3.93 1.50 -15.59
CA ALA A 357 -2.47 1.53 -15.63
C ALA A 357 -1.83 2.74 -14.90
N GLY A 358 -2.48 3.91 -14.88
CA GLY A 358 -1.99 5.10 -14.15
C GLY A 358 -2.23 5.08 -12.63
N SER A 359 -3.07 4.17 -12.13
CA SER A 359 -3.64 4.19 -10.77
C SER A 359 -3.46 2.86 -10.02
N LEU A 360 -2.36 2.15 -10.30
CA LEU A 360 -2.00 0.92 -9.61
C LEU A 360 -1.53 1.18 -8.17
N ILE A 361 -1.80 0.23 -7.27
CA ILE A 361 -1.31 0.22 -5.88
C ILE A 361 -0.18 -0.81 -5.70
N GLY A 362 0.50 -0.78 -4.55
CA GLY A 362 1.67 -1.63 -4.25
C GLY A 362 1.48 -3.11 -4.59
N ARG A 363 0.29 -3.68 -4.31
CA ARG A 363 -0.06 -5.07 -4.64
C ARG A 363 0.06 -5.40 -6.14
N GLN A 364 -0.35 -4.52 -7.06
CA GLN A 364 -0.16 -4.81 -8.49
C GLN A 364 1.29 -4.57 -8.92
N PHE A 365 1.99 -3.59 -8.34
CA PHE A 365 3.41 -3.39 -8.60
C PHE A 365 4.30 -4.56 -8.13
N LYS A 366 3.97 -5.22 -7.00
CA LYS A 366 4.59 -6.49 -6.56
C LYS A 366 4.33 -7.65 -7.52
N ALA A 367 3.16 -7.71 -8.16
CA ALA A 367 2.88 -8.71 -9.19
C ALA A 367 3.66 -8.41 -10.47
N LEU A 368 3.71 -7.15 -10.89
CA LEU A 368 4.46 -6.71 -12.08
C LEU A 368 5.96 -6.95 -11.94
N ILE A 369 6.60 -6.56 -10.84
CA ILE A 369 8.06 -6.62 -10.73
C ILE A 369 8.62 -8.06 -10.73
N GLN A 370 7.83 -9.03 -10.27
CA GLN A 370 8.15 -10.45 -10.31
C GLN A 370 7.90 -11.11 -11.68
N THR A 371 7.11 -10.49 -12.57
CA THR A 371 6.63 -11.12 -13.82
C THR A 371 7.03 -10.35 -15.08
N ALA A 372 7.41 -9.08 -14.97
CA ALA A 372 7.65 -8.16 -16.08
C ALA A 372 8.66 -8.69 -17.11
N SER A 373 9.74 -9.33 -16.66
CA SER A 373 10.76 -9.91 -17.55
C SER A 373 10.17 -10.94 -18.53
N PHE A 374 9.19 -11.73 -18.11
CA PHE A 374 8.56 -12.77 -18.93
C PHE A 374 7.37 -12.27 -19.77
N VAL A 375 6.87 -11.07 -19.46
CA VAL A 375 5.70 -10.47 -20.15
C VAL A 375 6.12 -9.42 -21.19
N LEU A 376 7.14 -8.60 -20.89
CA LEU A 376 7.41 -7.33 -21.58
C LEU A 376 8.46 -7.38 -22.71
N TYR A 377 9.16 -8.49 -22.90
CA TYR A 377 10.43 -8.59 -23.64
C TYR A 377 10.44 -8.08 -25.11
N ASP A 378 9.30 -7.98 -25.77
CA ASP A 378 9.10 -7.40 -27.12
C ASP A 378 8.03 -6.27 -27.14
N LEU A 379 7.42 -5.99 -25.98
CA LEU A 379 6.35 -5.00 -25.83
C LEU A 379 6.92 -3.60 -25.56
N VAL A 380 8.06 -3.51 -24.85
CA VAL A 380 8.79 -2.27 -24.55
C VAL A 380 10.08 -2.14 -25.38
N PRO A 381 10.68 -0.94 -25.51
CA PRO A 381 12.02 -0.77 -26.11
C PRO A 381 13.11 -1.50 -25.30
N PRO A 382 14.23 -1.94 -25.91
CA PRO A 382 15.25 -2.75 -25.23
C PRO A 382 15.77 -2.16 -23.92
N LEU A 383 16.11 -0.86 -23.86
CA LEU A 383 16.57 -0.23 -22.61
C LEU A 383 15.51 -0.23 -21.50
N VAL A 384 14.22 -0.14 -21.85
CA VAL A 384 13.11 -0.25 -20.87
C VAL A 384 12.97 -1.70 -20.40
N PHE A 385 13.32 -2.69 -21.22
CA PHE A 385 13.40 -4.08 -20.80
C PHE A 385 14.58 -4.34 -19.85
N GLU A 386 15.76 -3.81 -20.15
CA GLU A 386 16.90 -3.83 -19.23
C GLU A 386 16.56 -3.18 -17.88
N LEU A 387 15.82 -2.06 -17.89
CA LEU A 387 15.32 -1.41 -16.68
C LEU A 387 14.40 -2.34 -15.86
N TRP A 388 13.50 -3.08 -16.50
CA TRP A 388 12.65 -4.06 -15.82
C TRP A 388 13.45 -5.24 -15.23
N LYS A 389 14.52 -5.70 -15.89
CA LYS A 389 15.43 -6.69 -15.31
C LYS A 389 16.15 -6.13 -14.07
N ALA A 390 16.74 -4.94 -14.18
CA ALA A 390 17.42 -4.29 -13.05
C ALA A 390 16.49 -4.04 -11.86
N LEU A 391 15.24 -3.61 -12.11
CA LEU A 391 14.23 -3.39 -11.07
C LEU A 391 13.77 -4.68 -10.40
N GLY A 392 13.60 -5.77 -11.15
CA GLY A 392 13.30 -7.10 -10.60
C GLY A 392 14.43 -7.60 -9.69
N ALA A 393 15.67 -7.54 -10.17
CA ALA A 393 16.85 -7.98 -9.42
C ALA A 393 17.11 -7.12 -8.16
N LEU A 394 16.90 -5.81 -8.22
CA LEU A 394 16.96 -4.91 -7.07
C LEU A 394 15.86 -5.23 -6.05
N SER A 395 14.62 -5.36 -6.50
CA SER A 395 13.47 -5.55 -5.59
C SER A 395 13.50 -6.92 -4.91
N HIS A 396 14.00 -7.96 -5.59
CA HIS A 396 14.29 -9.25 -4.97
C HIS A 396 15.17 -9.09 -3.72
N VAL A 397 16.28 -8.32 -3.80
CA VAL A 397 17.19 -8.10 -2.65
C VAL A 397 16.56 -7.21 -1.58
N LEU A 398 15.86 -6.13 -1.96
CA LEU A 398 15.21 -5.22 -1.01
C LEU A 398 14.11 -5.88 -0.15
N TRP A 399 13.49 -6.96 -0.63
CA TRP A 399 12.44 -7.70 0.08
C TRP A 399 12.94 -8.87 0.94
N TYR A 400 14.23 -8.93 1.25
CA TYR A 400 14.77 -9.99 2.10
C TYR A 400 14.23 -9.86 3.54
N PRO A 401 13.78 -10.97 4.18
CA PRO A 401 13.41 -11.00 5.59
C PRO A 401 14.61 -11.26 6.52
N GLU A 402 15.73 -11.73 5.97
CA GLU A 402 16.95 -12.13 6.68
C GLU A 402 18.17 -11.74 5.83
N ILE A 403 19.27 -11.36 6.48
CA ILE A 403 20.55 -11.04 5.81
C ILE A 403 21.64 -11.90 6.47
N ASP A 404 22.27 -12.79 5.70
CA ASP A 404 23.31 -13.71 6.21
C ASP A 404 24.66 -13.03 6.42
N ASP A 405 25.05 -12.19 5.46
CA ASP A 405 26.30 -11.44 5.46
C ASP A 405 26.01 -9.99 5.02
N MET A 406 26.19 -9.05 5.95
CA MET A 406 25.79 -7.66 5.75
C MET A 406 26.67 -6.95 4.71
N ASP A 407 27.96 -7.30 4.64
CA ASP A 407 28.90 -6.66 3.71
C ASP A 407 28.62 -7.09 2.27
N THR A 408 28.50 -8.39 2.00
CA THR A 408 28.12 -8.91 0.68
C THR A 408 26.72 -8.44 0.25
N TYR A 409 25.76 -8.37 1.18
CA TYR A 409 24.43 -7.84 0.90
C TYR A 409 24.47 -6.36 0.48
N VAL A 410 25.23 -5.53 1.20
CA VAL A 410 25.39 -4.10 0.92
C VAL A 410 26.10 -3.86 -0.42
N ASP A 411 27.19 -4.58 -0.70
CA ASP A 411 27.93 -4.47 -1.96
C ASP A 411 27.07 -4.89 -3.16
N ASP A 412 26.34 -6.01 -3.05
CA ASP A 412 25.42 -6.47 -4.08
C ASP A 412 24.24 -5.49 -4.26
N LEU A 413 23.70 -4.94 -3.16
CA LEU A 413 22.61 -3.96 -3.19
C LEU A 413 23.03 -2.64 -3.85
N GLN A 414 24.23 -2.14 -3.55
CA GLN A 414 24.77 -0.92 -4.18
C GLN A 414 24.87 -1.10 -5.70
N ILE A 415 25.40 -2.23 -6.19
CA ILE A 415 25.46 -2.53 -7.63
C ILE A 415 24.06 -2.58 -8.26
N LEU A 416 23.06 -3.12 -7.56
CA LEU A 416 21.68 -3.21 -8.07
C LEU A 416 20.98 -1.84 -8.10
N ILE A 417 21.22 -0.97 -7.12
CA ILE A 417 20.76 0.42 -7.13
C ILE A 417 21.42 1.17 -8.29
N ASP A 418 22.74 1.05 -8.42
CA ASP A 418 23.53 1.69 -9.46
C ASP A 418 23.02 1.32 -10.85
N ASN A 419 22.77 0.03 -11.12
CA ASN A 419 22.19 -0.43 -12.39
C ASN A 419 20.84 0.24 -12.70
N VAL A 420 19.94 0.34 -11.72
CA VAL A 420 18.63 0.96 -11.92
C VAL A 420 18.76 2.46 -12.21
N LEU A 421 19.59 3.19 -11.46
CA LEU A 421 19.82 4.62 -11.66
C LEU A 421 20.50 4.91 -13.00
N ASP A 422 21.53 4.15 -13.35
CA ASP A 422 22.29 4.31 -14.60
C ASP A 422 21.40 4.05 -15.82
N ILE A 423 20.58 2.99 -15.81
CA ILE A 423 19.65 2.70 -16.92
C ILE A 423 18.56 3.78 -17.01
N PHE A 424 18.03 4.27 -15.89
CA PHE A 424 17.12 5.43 -15.90
C PHE A 424 17.80 6.68 -16.49
N ALA A 425 19.07 6.93 -16.17
CA ALA A 425 19.83 8.07 -16.69
C ALA A 425 20.08 7.96 -18.19
N VAL A 426 20.36 6.76 -18.73
CA VAL A 426 20.47 6.52 -20.17
C VAL A 426 19.17 6.83 -20.92
N ILE A 427 18.01 6.43 -20.36
CA ILE A 427 16.71 6.60 -21.04
C ILE A 427 16.15 8.02 -20.89
N GLU A 428 16.17 8.58 -19.67
CA GLU A 428 15.59 9.88 -19.35
C GLU A 428 16.41 10.61 -18.27
N PRO A 429 17.55 11.25 -18.65
CA PRO A 429 18.50 11.87 -17.71
C PRO A 429 17.87 12.82 -16.68
N SER A 430 16.80 13.54 -17.06
CA SER A 430 16.08 14.50 -16.22
C SER A 430 15.44 13.88 -14.98
N ARG A 431 15.21 12.55 -14.94
CA ARG A 431 14.64 11.85 -13.78
C ARG A 431 15.49 12.04 -12.52
N MET A 432 16.82 12.02 -12.64
CA MET A 432 17.74 12.22 -11.51
C MET A 432 17.63 13.62 -10.91
N VAL A 433 17.51 14.64 -11.76
CA VAL A 433 17.40 16.05 -11.35
C VAL A 433 16.03 16.38 -10.74
N THR A 434 14.97 15.69 -11.17
CA THR A 434 13.57 16.06 -10.90
C THR A 434 12.83 15.16 -9.92
N LYS A 435 13.21 13.88 -9.74
CA LYS A 435 12.48 12.93 -8.87
C LYS A 435 13.35 12.48 -7.71
N ALA A 436 13.17 13.14 -6.55
CA ALA A 436 13.94 12.90 -5.33
C ALA A 436 13.96 11.42 -4.87
N LYS A 437 12.90 10.64 -5.16
CA LYS A 437 12.85 9.19 -4.90
C LYS A 437 14.03 8.41 -5.52
N MET A 438 14.59 8.89 -6.65
CA MET A 438 15.79 8.30 -7.28
C MET A 438 17.04 8.44 -6.39
N HIS A 439 17.29 9.64 -5.88
CA HIS A 439 18.43 9.86 -4.98
C HIS A 439 18.20 9.25 -3.59
N ILE A 440 16.97 9.31 -3.05
CA ILE A 440 16.64 8.75 -1.74
C ILE A 440 16.98 7.25 -1.67
N LEU A 441 16.79 6.50 -2.77
CA LEU A 441 17.20 5.10 -2.91
C LEU A 441 18.68 4.86 -2.61
N THR A 442 19.58 5.81 -2.90
CA THR A 442 21.04 5.67 -2.65
C THR A 442 21.38 5.51 -1.17
N HIS A 443 20.46 5.83 -0.26
CA HIS A 443 20.63 5.62 1.18
C HIS A 443 20.22 4.21 1.67
N ALA A 444 19.57 3.38 0.84
CA ALA A 444 19.13 2.04 1.25
C ALA A 444 20.27 1.12 1.77
N PRO A 445 21.52 1.18 1.26
CA PRO A 445 22.64 0.41 1.83
C PRO A 445 23.06 0.87 3.24
N PHE A 446 22.89 2.15 3.57
CA PHE A 446 23.08 2.65 4.94
C PHE A 446 21.95 2.16 5.86
N ASP A 447 20.70 2.21 5.39
CA ASP A 447 19.55 1.72 6.15
C ASP A 447 19.65 0.21 6.43
N ALA A 448 20.13 -0.58 5.47
CA ALA A 448 20.34 -2.01 5.66
C ALA A 448 21.32 -2.30 6.81
N ARG A 449 22.39 -1.51 6.95
CA ARG A 449 23.34 -1.61 8.07
C ARG A 449 22.78 -1.10 9.40
N ARG A 450 21.75 -0.24 9.38
CA ARG A 450 21.16 0.40 10.57
C ARG A 450 19.96 -0.36 11.14
N PHE A 451 19.06 -0.83 10.28
CA PHE A 451 17.80 -1.49 10.64
C PHE A 451 17.79 -2.99 10.30
N GLY A 452 18.75 -3.47 9.51
CA GLY A 452 18.75 -4.83 8.99
C GLY A 452 17.87 -4.95 7.72
N PRO A 453 17.09 -6.04 7.58
CA PRO A 453 16.32 -6.29 6.36
C PRO A 453 15.18 -5.27 6.16
N LEU A 454 15.26 -4.48 5.09
CA LEU A 454 14.41 -3.29 4.87
C LEU A 454 12.90 -3.57 4.74
N ILE A 455 12.50 -4.83 4.51
CA ILE A 455 11.10 -5.23 4.54
C ILE A 455 10.43 -4.97 5.90
N GLY A 456 11.20 -4.93 7.00
CA GLY A 456 10.71 -4.58 8.34
C GLY A 456 10.26 -3.11 8.48
N GLU A 457 10.73 -2.22 7.61
CA GLU A 457 10.42 -0.78 7.60
C GLU A 457 9.35 -0.42 6.54
N CYS A 458 8.58 -1.40 6.05
CA CYS A 458 7.56 -1.22 5.00
C CYS A 458 6.21 -0.74 5.58
N THR A 459 5.57 0.27 4.98
CA THR A 459 4.32 0.87 5.53
C THR A 459 3.03 0.08 5.24
N GLU A 460 3.09 -0.98 4.45
CA GLU A 460 1.91 -1.69 3.91
C GLU A 460 0.90 -2.16 4.98
N ASN A 461 1.37 -2.64 6.13
CA ASN A 461 0.53 -3.07 7.25
C ASN A 461 -0.12 -1.86 7.97
N TYR A 462 0.63 -0.77 8.14
CA TYR A 462 0.11 0.48 8.69
C TYR A 462 -0.93 1.11 7.74
N GLU A 463 -0.76 0.93 6.43
CA GLU A 463 -1.73 1.33 5.41
C GLU A 463 -2.99 0.46 5.39
N SER A 464 -2.88 -0.86 5.63
CA SER A 464 -4.03 -1.75 5.80
C SER A 464 -4.91 -1.28 6.97
N TYR A 465 -4.27 -0.85 8.07
CA TYR A 465 -4.93 -0.32 9.27
C TYR A 465 -5.76 0.96 9.01
N ASN A 466 -5.48 1.72 7.95
CA ASN A 466 -6.36 2.83 7.54
C ASN A 466 -7.78 2.37 7.18
N GLY A 467 -7.99 1.09 6.83
CA GLY A 467 -9.34 0.50 6.72
C GLY A 467 -10.08 0.52 8.05
N VAL A 468 -9.41 0.07 9.12
CA VAL A 468 -9.93 0.02 10.50
C VAL A 468 -10.25 1.43 11.01
N PHE A 469 -9.34 2.38 10.79
CA PHE A 469 -9.53 3.79 11.16
C PHE A 469 -10.75 4.41 10.48
N ARG A 470 -10.91 4.19 9.16
CA ARG A 470 -12.09 4.66 8.40
C ARG A 470 -13.38 4.05 8.93
N GLN A 471 -13.40 2.75 9.25
CA GLN A 471 -14.56 2.08 9.84
C GLN A 471 -14.96 2.67 11.20
N CYS A 472 -14.00 2.91 12.10
CA CYS A 472 -14.29 3.60 13.37
C CYS A 472 -14.88 5.01 13.17
N SER A 473 -14.52 5.70 12.09
CA SER A 473 -15.16 6.97 11.70
C SER A 473 -16.60 6.76 11.21
N ILE A 474 -16.81 5.82 10.27
CA ILE A 474 -18.10 5.48 9.65
C ILE A 474 -19.15 5.07 10.71
N PHE A 475 -18.76 4.29 11.72
CA PHE A 475 -19.67 3.83 12.78
C PHE A 475 -19.76 4.78 14.00
N SER A 476 -19.32 6.03 13.85
CA SER A 476 -19.36 7.05 14.92
C SER A 476 -20.70 7.81 14.97
N ASN A 477 -20.72 9.03 15.50
CA ASN A 477 -21.80 10.01 15.31
C ASN A 477 -21.34 11.24 14.50
N HIS A 478 -20.09 11.21 14.01
CA HIS A 478 -19.38 12.28 13.30
C HIS A 478 -19.26 13.64 14.02
N ARG A 479 -19.78 13.83 15.24
CA ARG A 479 -19.70 15.10 16.00
C ARG A 479 -18.34 15.36 16.64
N ALA A 480 -17.51 14.33 16.82
CA ALA A 480 -16.13 14.44 17.32
C ALA A 480 -15.30 13.23 16.84
N PRO A 481 -14.96 13.14 15.53
CA PRO A 481 -14.39 11.92 14.94
C PRO A 481 -13.16 11.40 15.69
N SER A 482 -12.13 12.23 15.91
CA SER A 482 -10.92 11.87 16.65
C SER A 482 -11.19 11.22 18.01
N ARG A 483 -12.09 11.82 18.81
CA ARG A 483 -12.43 11.34 20.15
C ARG A 483 -13.19 10.02 20.10
N ASP A 484 -14.10 9.88 19.15
CA ASP A 484 -14.97 8.70 19.05
C ASP A 484 -14.25 7.53 18.36
N ILE A 485 -13.26 7.80 17.51
CA ILE A 485 -12.28 6.82 17.00
C ILE A 485 -11.35 6.36 18.13
N ALA A 486 -10.69 7.29 18.84
CA ALA A 486 -9.77 6.96 19.94
C ALA A 486 -10.44 6.09 21.02
N LYS A 487 -11.71 6.38 21.34
CA LYS A 487 -12.51 5.54 22.27
C LYS A 487 -12.84 4.15 21.73
N GLN A 488 -13.06 4.00 20.41
CA GLN A 488 -13.30 2.69 19.81
C GLN A 488 -12.03 1.85 19.76
N LEU A 489 -10.92 2.44 19.28
CA LEU A 489 -9.63 1.76 19.20
C LEU A 489 -9.10 1.43 20.59
N GLY A 490 -9.20 2.32 21.59
CA GLY A 490 -8.89 2.00 23.00
C GLY A 490 -9.75 0.88 23.60
N CYS A 491 -11.01 0.71 23.16
CA CYS A 491 -11.83 -0.44 23.53
C CYS A 491 -11.37 -1.74 22.85
N ILE A 492 -10.83 -1.67 21.63
CA ILE A 492 -10.24 -2.81 20.91
C ILE A 492 -8.92 -3.21 21.58
N GLU A 493 -8.00 -2.27 21.82
CA GLU A 493 -6.72 -2.52 22.52
C GLU A 493 -6.93 -3.11 23.92
N GLY A 494 -7.83 -2.53 24.71
CA GLY A 494 -8.19 -3.09 26.01
C GLY A 494 -8.82 -4.49 25.91
N SER A 495 -9.41 -4.84 24.76
CA SER A 495 -9.96 -6.18 24.51
C SER A 495 -8.89 -7.16 24.05
N LYS A 496 -7.97 -6.77 23.16
CA LYS A 496 -6.75 -7.53 22.83
C LYS A 496 -6.05 -7.98 24.12
N GLN A 497 -5.75 -7.04 25.02
CA GLN A 497 -5.11 -7.31 26.32
C GLN A 497 -5.88 -8.33 27.19
N ARG A 498 -7.22 -8.22 27.25
CA ARG A 498 -8.06 -9.14 28.04
C ARG A 498 -8.15 -10.54 27.43
N PHE A 499 -8.23 -10.65 26.11
CA PHE A 499 -8.37 -11.93 25.41
C PHE A 499 -7.06 -12.72 25.35
N THR A 500 -5.92 -12.07 25.13
CA THR A 500 -4.59 -12.72 25.19
C THR A 500 -4.15 -13.07 26.62
N GLY A 501 -4.81 -12.52 27.64
CA GLY A 501 -4.46 -12.74 29.04
C GLY A 501 -3.32 -11.87 29.56
N GLY A 502 -3.10 -10.72 28.94
CA GLY A 502 -2.29 -9.66 29.51
C GLY A 502 -2.88 -9.13 30.82
N PHE A 503 -2.00 -8.64 31.69
CA PHE A 503 -2.36 -8.11 33.00
C PHE A 503 -2.62 -6.60 32.92
N TRP A 504 -3.39 -6.08 33.87
CA TRP A 504 -3.54 -4.64 34.11
C TRP A 504 -3.66 -4.36 35.60
N LYS A 505 -3.38 -3.11 35.99
CA LYS A 505 -3.46 -2.67 37.39
C LYS A 505 -4.91 -2.33 37.75
N ALA A 506 -5.44 -2.93 38.80
CA ALA A 506 -6.76 -2.66 39.35
C ALA A 506 -6.75 -1.41 40.24
N SER A 507 -7.94 -0.98 40.70
CA SER A 507 -8.14 0.25 41.48
C SER A 507 -7.55 0.20 42.90
N ASP A 508 -7.27 -0.99 43.41
CA ASP A 508 -6.54 -1.27 44.65
C ASP A 508 -5.00 -1.23 44.46
N GLY A 509 -4.53 -1.21 43.21
CA GLY A 509 -3.12 -1.24 42.84
C GLY A 509 -2.57 -2.64 42.50
N GLU A 510 -3.39 -3.70 42.58
CA GLU A 510 -2.95 -5.06 42.28
C GLU A 510 -3.03 -5.42 40.80
N TRP A 511 -2.20 -6.40 40.39
CA TRP A 511 -2.12 -6.84 39.00
C TRP A 511 -3.09 -7.99 38.72
N VAL A 512 -4.13 -7.71 37.94
CA VAL A 512 -5.19 -8.65 37.59
C VAL A 512 -5.16 -9.03 36.11
N GLN A 513 -5.74 -10.19 35.79
CA GLN A 513 -5.90 -10.71 34.41
C GLN A 513 -7.34 -11.18 34.19
N ALA A 514 -7.71 -11.45 32.95
CA ALA A 514 -9.02 -12.03 32.63
C ALA A 514 -9.16 -13.48 33.15
N GLY A 515 -10.38 -13.84 33.58
CA GLY A 515 -10.72 -15.21 33.98
C GLY A 515 -10.49 -16.23 32.85
N PRO A 516 -10.23 -17.52 33.19
CA PRO A 516 -9.80 -18.53 32.23
C PRO A 516 -10.75 -18.68 31.04
N GLY A 517 -12.07 -18.70 31.25
CA GLY A 517 -13.06 -18.86 30.17
C GLY A 517 -12.99 -17.78 29.07
N LEU A 518 -12.58 -16.55 29.37
CA LEU A 518 -12.42 -15.51 28.34
C LEU A 518 -11.15 -15.75 27.50
N ARG A 519 -10.08 -16.21 28.14
CA ARG A 519 -8.81 -16.54 27.48
C ARG A 519 -8.93 -17.83 26.65
N GLU A 520 -9.62 -18.83 27.19
CA GLU A 520 -9.98 -20.05 26.46
C GLU A 520 -10.84 -19.76 25.21
N CYS A 521 -11.78 -18.82 25.30
CA CYS A 521 -12.58 -18.37 24.15
C CYS A 521 -11.67 -17.87 23.00
N PHE A 522 -10.73 -16.97 23.30
CA PHE A 522 -9.74 -16.51 22.31
C PHE A 522 -8.90 -17.64 21.72
N THR A 523 -8.50 -18.64 22.50
CA THR A 523 -7.73 -19.78 21.97
C THR A 523 -8.53 -20.79 21.13
N ARG A 524 -9.87 -20.79 21.22
CA ARG A 524 -10.74 -21.80 20.58
C ARG A 524 -11.59 -21.26 19.43
N ASP A 525 -11.93 -19.97 19.44
CA ASP A 525 -12.84 -19.38 18.46
C ASP A 525 -12.06 -18.51 17.45
N SER A 526 -11.98 -18.98 16.20
CA SER A 526 -11.32 -18.23 15.13
C SER A 526 -12.03 -16.92 14.83
N ILE A 527 -13.35 -16.80 15.06
CA ILE A 527 -14.10 -15.55 14.82
C ILE A 527 -13.63 -14.46 15.79
N VAL A 528 -13.20 -14.83 17.01
CA VAL A 528 -12.63 -13.90 18.00
C VAL A 528 -11.17 -13.56 17.67
N GLN A 529 -10.42 -14.48 17.06
CA GLN A 529 -9.07 -14.22 16.55
C GLN A 529 -9.11 -13.28 15.34
N ASP A 530 -9.86 -13.66 14.29
CA ASP A 530 -10.13 -12.87 13.09
C ASP A 530 -10.67 -11.48 13.46
N GLY A 531 -11.64 -11.42 14.37
CA GLY A 531 -12.26 -10.18 14.87
C GLY A 531 -11.38 -9.29 15.74
N LEU A 532 -10.14 -9.71 16.04
CA LEU A 532 -9.11 -8.92 16.72
C LEU A 532 -7.86 -8.70 15.85
N GLY A 533 -7.81 -9.27 14.64
CA GLY A 533 -6.64 -9.24 13.76
C GLY A 533 -5.57 -10.27 14.08
N TRP A 534 -5.86 -11.21 14.97
CA TRP A 534 -4.92 -12.25 15.35
C TRP A 534 -4.86 -13.32 14.26
N VAL A 535 -3.80 -13.29 13.45
CA VAL A 535 -3.42 -14.42 12.61
C VAL A 535 -2.80 -15.48 13.53
N PRO A 536 -3.45 -16.64 13.77
CA PRO A 536 -2.84 -17.67 14.59
C PRO A 536 -1.59 -18.23 13.91
N GLU A 537 -0.55 -18.49 14.69
CA GLU A 537 0.67 -19.13 14.18
C GLU A 537 0.27 -20.45 13.49
N ARG A 538 0.54 -20.54 12.17
CA ARG A 538 0.28 -21.74 11.38
C ARG A 538 1.01 -22.90 12.05
N LYS A 539 0.29 -23.97 12.40
CA LYS A 539 0.88 -25.17 13.01
C LYS A 539 2.03 -25.66 12.13
N LYS A 540 3.26 -25.41 12.59
CA LYS A 540 4.50 -25.86 11.96
C LYS A 540 4.57 -27.37 12.09
N TYR A 541 4.39 -28.08 10.99
CA TYR A 541 4.65 -29.51 10.94
C TYR A 541 6.14 -29.75 10.60
N PRO A 542 6.72 -30.90 10.99
CA PRO A 542 8.03 -31.29 10.50
C PRO A 542 8.03 -31.37 8.97
N ALA A 543 9.12 -30.93 8.33
CA ALA A 543 9.28 -31.05 6.89
C ALA A 543 9.10 -32.51 6.44
N GLY A 544 8.46 -32.69 5.28
CA GLY A 544 8.04 -34.01 4.78
C GLY A 544 6.69 -34.49 5.31
N THR A 545 6.02 -33.77 6.23
CA THR A 545 4.67 -34.16 6.70
C THR A 545 3.62 -33.95 5.60
N VAL A 546 2.82 -34.98 5.29
CA VAL A 546 1.68 -34.88 4.34
C VAL A 546 0.34 -34.84 5.07
N GLN A 547 -0.58 -33.99 4.61
CA GLN A 547 -1.97 -34.00 5.09
C GLN A 547 -2.89 -34.72 4.08
N VAL A 548 -3.53 -35.79 4.54
CA VAL A 548 -4.57 -36.49 3.77
C VAL A 548 -5.88 -35.72 3.95
N THR A 549 -6.28 -34.96 2.93
CA THR A 549 -7.56 -34.22 2.92
C THR A 549 -8.75 -35.17 2.72
N GLY A 550 -9.89 -34.95 3.39
CA GLY A 550 -10.97 -35.95 3.47
C GLY A 550 -11.45 -36.57 2.13
N LYS A 551 -11.49 -35.79 1.05
CA LYS A 551 -11.87 -36.31 -0.29
C LYS A 551 -10.86 -37.27 -0.95
N SER A 552 -9.65 -37.42 -0.39
CA SER A 552 -8.63 -38.35 -0.90
C SER A 552 -8.50 -39.65 -0.09
N GLN A 553 -9.47 -39.94 0.79
CA GLN A 553 -9.47 -41.14 1.65
C GLN A 553 -10.06 -42.40 0.98
N GLU A 554 -10.86 -42.26 -0.07
CA GLU A 554 -11.86 -43.30 -0.42
C GLU A 554 -11.31 -44.54 -1.14
N THR A 555 -10.18 -44.46 -1.86
CA THR A 555 -9.53 -45.65 -2.45
C THR A 555 -8.00 -45.49 -2.51
N PRO A 556 -7.20 -46.40 -1.91
CA PRO A 556 -5.76 -46.45 -2.12
C PRO A 556 -5.41 -47.10 -3.46
N VAL A 557 -4.34 -46.64 -4.11
CA VAL A 557 -3.85 -47.14 -5.41
C VAL A 557 -2.68 -48.11 -5.24
N SER A 558 -2.55 -49.07 -6.16
CA SER A 558 -1.38 -49.97 -6.23
C SER A 558 -0.14 -49.19 -6.66
N TRP A 559 1.01 -49.43 -6.00
CA TRP A 559 2.30 -48.82 -6.36
C TRP A 559 2.57 -48.88 -7.87
N SER A 560 2.34 -50.03 -8.51
CA SER A 560 2.53 -50.25 -9.96
C SER A 560 1.70 -49.34 -10.90
N SER A 561 0.73 -48.59 -10.38
CA SER A 561 -0.10 -47.62 -11.12
C SER A 561 0.29 -46.15 -10.88
N THR A 562 1.33 -45.90 -10.08
CA THR A 562 1.79 -44.57 -9.66
C THR A 562 2.98 -44.09 -10.48
N ALA A 563 3.21 -42.78 -10.57
CA ALA A 563 4.42 -42.25 -11.23
C ALA A 563 5.69 -42.63 -10.46
N SER A 564 5.61 -42.76 -9.13
CA SER A 564 6.69 -43.23 -8.26
C SER A 564 7.22 -44.62 -8.65
N SER A 565 6.40 -45.47 -9.28
CA SER A 565 6.88 -46.77 -9.81
C SER A 565 7.85 -46.67 -10.98
N LYS A 566 7.98 -45.50 -11.63
CA LYS A 566 8.98 -45.23 -12.66
C LYS A 566 10.32 -44.76 -12.09
N ALA A 567 10.35 -44.30 -10.84
CA ALA A 567 11.49 -43.72 -10.17
C ALA A 567 12.76 -44.57 -10.25
N VAL A 568 13.93 -43.92 -10.34
CA VAL A 568 15.25 -44.59 -10.37
C VAL A 568 15.45 -45.51 -9.14
N ASN A 569 14.98 -45.07 -7.98
CA ASN A 569 15.06 -45.81 -6.70
C ASN A 569 13.83 -46.67 -6.38
N LYS A 570 12.96 -46.98 -7.36
CA LYS A 570 11.71 -47.74 -7.17
C LYS A 570 11.84 -49.08 -6.42
N GLN A 571 13.03 -49.69 -6.45
CA GLN A 571 13.32 -50.95 -5.76
C GLN A 571 13.27 -50.85 -4.23
N LEU A 572 13.33 -49.63 -3.66
CA LEU A 572 13.17 -49.37 -2.22
C LEU A 572 11.72 -49.54 -1.74
N PHE A 573 10.75 -49.72 -2.65
CA PHE A 573 9.33 -49.79 -2.37
C PHE A 573 8.71 -51.07 -2.93
N GLY A 574 7.98 -51.81 -2.09
CA GLY A 574 7.42 -53.12 -2.47
C GLY A 574 6.33 -53.01 -3.54
N ALA A 575 6.43 -53.79 -4.62
CA ALA A 575 5.54 -53.72 -5.78
C ALA A 575 4.04 -53.89 -5.46
N ASN A 576 3.72 -54.69 -4.43
CA ASN A 576 2.34 -55.00 -3.99
C ASN A 576 1.84 -54.07 -2.87
N THR A 577 2.42 -52.87 -2.70
CA THR A 577 2.01 -51.90 -1.67
C THR A 577 0.89 -50.98 -2.15
N LEU A 578 0.03 -50.59 -1.21
CA LEU A 578 -1.11 -49.68 -1.42
C LEU A 578 -0.81 -48.28 -0.86
N TRP A 579 -1.24 -47.24 -1.58
CA TRP A 579 -0.89 -45.85 -1.29
C TRP A 579 -2.08 -44.91 -1.46
N TYR A 580 -2.26 -43.98 -0.52
CA TYR A 580 -3.17 -42.85 -0.66
C TYR A 580 -2.48 -41.69 -1.39
N LYS A 581 -3.15 -41.11 -2.39
CA LYS A 581 -2.69 -39.86 -3.02
C LYS A 581 -2.91 -38.69 -2.06
N CYS A 582 -1.87 -37.91 -1.84
CA CYS A 582 -1.88 -36.73 -0.97
C CYS A 582 -1.90 -35.46 -1.82
N SER A 583 -2.58 -34.42 -1.33
CA SER A 583 -2.70 -33.14 -2.05
C SER A 583 -1.53 -32.19 -1.79
N ASN A 584 -0.76 -32.41 -0.71
CA ASN A 584 0.32 -31.54 -0.28
C ASN A 584 1.37 -32.26 0.59
N ILE A 585 2.53 -31.62 0.75
CA ILE A 585 3.60 -31.96 1.69
C ILE A 585 4.19 -30.67 2.30
N GLU A 586 4.56 -30.71 3.57
CA GLU A 586 5.13 -29.58 4.32
C GLU A 586 6.64 -29.40 4.02
N THR A 587 7.08 -28.18 3.74
CA THR A 587 8.47 -27.80 3.44
C THR A 587 9.31 -27.54 4.71
N GLU A 588 10.63 -27.37 4.54
CA GLU A 588 11.50 -26.77 5.57
C GLU A 588 11.19 -25.26 5.80
N SER A 589 10.55 -24.57 4.85
CA SER A 589 10.03 -23.21 5.02
C SER A 589 8.68 -23.14 5.79
N HIS A 590 8.14 -24.28 6.23
CA HIS A 590 6.79 -24.41 6.81
C HIS A 590 5.65 -23.90 5.89
N GLU A 591 5.70 -24.34 4.64
CA GLU A 591 4.72 -24.07 3.59
C GLU A 591 4.21 -25.37 2.96
N LEU A 592 3.12 -25.30 2.20
CA LEU A 592 2.55 -26.45 1.50
C LEU A 592 3.00 -26.49 0.04
N ALA A 593 3.87 -27.45 -0.26
CA ALA A 593 4.13 -27.89 -1.62
C ALA A 593 2.94 -28.73 -2.11
N LEU A 594 2.46 -28.46 -3.32
CA LEU A 594 1.33 -29.16 -3.94
C LEU A 594 1.80 -29.99 -5.15
N HIS A 595 0.89 -30.73 -5.77
CA HIS A 595 1.12 -31.31 -7.09
C HIS A 595 1.51 -30.21 -8.11
N ALA A 596 2.58 -30.45 -8.88
CA ALA A 596 3.15 -29.51 -9.86
C ALA A 596 3.62 -28.15 -9.30
N SER A 597 4.02 -28.11 -8.03
CA SER A 597 4.63 -26.96 -7.32
C SER A 597 6.14 -26.82 -7.57
N TRP A 598 6.89 -26.27 -6.59
CA TRP A 598 8.18 -25.55 -6.71
C TRP A 598 8.98 -25.37 -5.36
N ILE A 599 9.55 -26.40 -4.68
CA ILE A 599 10.31 -26.34 -3.37
C ILE A 599 11.58 -27.26 -3.19
N LEU A 600 12.81 -26.71 -3.09
CA LEU A 600 14.07 -27.50 -3.07
C LEU A 600 14.11 -28.58 -1.97
N ALA A 601 14.67 -29.78 -2.23
CA ALA A 601 14.95 -30.74 -1.14
C ALA A 601 16.20 -31.62 -1.29
N LYS A 602 16.54 -32.24 -0.15
CA LYS A 602 17.73 -33.05 0.10
C LYS A 602 17.58 -34.47 -0.46
N SER A 603 18.62 -35.00 -1.08
CA SER A 603 18.66 -36.37 -1.59
C SER A 603 20.05 -36.99 -1.41
N PRO A 604 20.17 -38.20 -0.82
CA PRO A 604 21.43 -38.91 -0.72
C PRO A 604 21.90 -39.50 -2.07
N LEU A 605 21.14 -39.29 -3.15
CA LEU A 605 21.46 -39.73 -4.52
C LEU A 605 22.10 -38.61 -5.37
N ALA A 606 22.37 -37.44 -4.80
CA ALA A 606 23.04 -36.33 -5.46
C ALA A 606 24.33 -35.96 -4.72
N GLU A 607 25.41 -35.71 -5.46
CA GLU A 607 26.74 -35.38 -4.90
C GLU A 607 26.74 -34.07 -4.10
N SER A 608 25.87 -33.12 -4.48
CA SER A 608 25.60 -31.87 -3.77
C SER A 608 24.76 -32.05 -2.48
N GLY A 609 24.18 -33.24 -2.27
CA GLY A 609 23.18 -33.51 -1.24
C GLY A 609 21.76 -32.99 -1.54
N TYR A 610 21.55 -32.31 -2.67
CA TYR A 610 20.26 -31.69 -3.07
C TYR A 610 19.91 -31.94 -4.54
N VAL A 611 18.61 -31.94 -4.85
CA VAL A 611 18.04 -32.12 -6.20
C VAL A 611 17.04 -31.01 -6.50
N ILE A 612 16.81 -30.71 -7.79
CA ILE A 612 15.97 -29.60 -8.27
C ILE A 612 14.92 -30.11 -9.28
N GLY A 613 13.76 -29.43 -9.41
CA GLY A 613 12.79 -29.62 -10.49
C GLY A 613 11.35 -29.15 -10.19
N ARG A 614 10.40 -30.09 -10.16
CA ARG A 614 8.94 -29.96 -9.92
C ARG A 614 8.43 -31.03 -8.92
N ILE A 615 7.12 -31.32 -8.84
CA ILE A 615 6.49 -32.49 -8.18
C ILE A 615 5.45 -33.09 -9.13
N LEU A 616 5.46 -34.41 -9.35
CA LEU A 616 4.43 -35.12 -10.13
C LEU A 616 3.35 -35.79 -9.27
N GLU A 617 3.69 -36.31 -8.09
CA GLU A 617 2.71 -36.84 -7.13
C GLU A 617 3.32 -36.95 -5.73
N ILE A 618 2.44 -36.98 -4.73
CA ILE A 618 2.76 -37.14 -3.32
C ILE A 618 1.89 -38.31 -2.82
N LEU A 619 2.50 -39.31 -2.20
CA LEU A 619 1.86 -40.56 -1.78
C LEU A 619 2.13 -40.85 -0.30
N LYS A 620 1.16 -41.49 0.37
CA LYS A 620 1.31 -42.05 1.72
C LYS A 620 0.92 -43.53 1.73
N ASN A 621 1.84 -44.40 2.15
CA ASN A 621 1.63 -45.83 2.23
C ASN A 621 0.50 -46.14 3.24
N SER A 622 -0.45 -47.00 2.85
CA SER A 622 -1.62 -47.30 3.67
C SER A 622 -1.32 -48.14 4.91
N SER A 623 -0.21 -48.89 4.91
CA SER A 623 0.09 -49.91 5.93
C SER A 623 1.09 -49.43 6.97
N ASN A 624 2.13 -48.69 6.56
CA ASN A 624 3.19 -48.21 7.47
C ASN A 624 3.30 -46.67 7.54
N GLY A 625 2.51 -45.94 6.75
CA GLY A 625 2.52 -44.47 6.73
C GLY A 625 3.74 -43.82 6.08
N THR A 626 4.69 -44.58 5.51
CA THR A 626 5.83 -44.05 4.73
C THR A 626 5.35 -43.13 3.63
N ILE A 627 6.08 -42.06 3.38
CA ILE A 627 5.76 -41.01 2.40
C ILE A 627 6.68 -41.18 1.18
N SER A 628 6.12 -41.02 -0.02
CA SER A 628 6.87 -41.03 -1.29
C SER A 628 6.47 -39.81 -2.12
N VAL A 629 7.44 -39.18 -2.77
CA VAL A 629 7.25 -38.08 -3.71
C VAL A 629 7.90 -38.50 -5.03
N ALA A 630 7.18 -38.44 -6.16
CA ALA A 630 7.66 -38.89 -7.48
C ALA A 630 8.50 -37.83 -8.23
N ILE A 631 9.09 -38.19 -9.40
CA ILE A 631 10.36 -37.66 -9.97
C ILE A 631 10.46 -37.90 -11.53
N ASP A 632 10.80 -37.10 -12.61
CA ASP A 632 11.05 -35.72 -13.24
C ASP A 632 12.47 -34.96 -13.45
N ARG A 633 12.97 -34.03 -12.62
CA ARG A 633 14.25 -33.26 -12.54
C ARG A 633 14.85 -32.51 -13.72
N TYR A 634 15.69 -31.58 -13.27
CA TYR A 634 16.48 -30.65 -14.02
C TYR A 634 17.78 -30.40 -13.27
N GLU A 635 18.81 -29.98 -13.99
CA GLU A 635 20.11 -29.58 -13.47
C GLU A 635 20.33 -28.08 -13.69
N LEU A 636 21.02 -27.45 -12.75
CA LEU A 636 21.28 -26.01 -12.79
C LEU A 636 22.30 -25.68 -13.88
N GLY A 637 21.92 -24.80 -14.81
CA GLY A 637 22.80 -24.33 -15.87
C GLY A 637 24.01 -23.59 -15.31
N GLN A 638 25.20 -23.92 -15.80
CA GLN A 638 26.46 -23.29 -15.37
C GLN A 638 26.56 -21.79 -15.68
N ASN A 639 25.67 -21.27 -16.54
CA ASN A 639 25.64 -19.88 -16.99
C ASN A 639 24.22 -19.31 -16.87
N LEU A 640 24.13 -17.99 -16.73
CA LEU A 640 22.87 -17.25 -16.81
C LEU A 640 22.31 -17.28 -18.25
N HIS A 641 20.98 -17.24 -18.38
CA HIS A 641 20.29 -17.13 -19.65
C HIS A 641 20.60 -15.79 -20.32
N ALA A 642 21.29 -15.83 -21.46
CA ALA A 642 21.89 -14.67 -22.14
C ALA A 642 20.92 -13.53 -22.59
N PHE A 643 19.62 -13.65 -22.34
CA PHE A 643 18.62 -12.61 -22.59
C PHE A 643 17.88 -12.15 -21.31
N PHE A 644 17.77 -13.02 -20.30
CA PHE A 644 17.02 -12.75 -19.06
C PHE A 644 17.92 -12.51 -17.84
N ASP A 645 19.21 -12.82 -17.94
CA ASP A 645 20.24 -12.70 -16.88
C ASP A 645 19.91 -13.49 -15.60
N MET A 646 19.12 -14.55 -15.77
CA MET A 646 18.65 -15.47 -14.73
C MET A 646 19.28 -16.86 -14.90
N PRO A 647 19.46 -17.66 -13.82
CA PRO A 647 19.87 -19.06 -13.95
C PRO A 647 18.88 -19.88 -14.79
N THR A 648 19.35 -20.95 -15.42
CA THR A 648 18.48 -21.91 -16.13
C THR A 648 18.41 -23.25 -15.42
N LEU A 649 17.33 -23.98 -15.67
CA LEU A 649 17.22 -25.42 -15.44
C LEU A 649 17.17 -26.15 -16.77
N LEU A 650 17.83 -27.30 -16.87
CA LEU A 650 17.84 -28.17 -18.04
C LEU A 650 17.50 -29.61 -17.63
N ARG A 651 16.55 -30.29 -18.28
CA ARG A 651 16.26 -31.71 -17.99
C ARG A 651 17.45 -32.57 -18.42
N PRO A 652 18.18 -33.25 -17.52
CA PRO A 652 19.38 -33.99 -17.88
C PRO A 652 19.02 -35.14 -18.83
N HIS A 653 19.67 -35.19 -19.99
CA HIS A 653 19.50 -36.23 -21.01
C HIS A 653 18.05 -36.46 -21.50
N GLY A 654 17.09 -35.59 -21.12
CA GLY A 654 15.66 -35.77 -21.37
C GLY A 654 14.93 -36.69 -20.38
N GLU A 655 15.58 -37.19 -19.33
CA GLU A 655 15.07 -38.23 -18.41
C GLU A 655 14.37 -37.69 -17.15
N GLU A 656 13.61 -38.55 -16.44
CA GLU A 656 12.69 -38.15 -15.36
C GLU A 656 13.16 -38.52 -13.91
N THR A 657 13.66 -37.57 -13.07
CA THR A 657 13.93 -37.75 -11.60
C THR A 657 13.87 -36.50 -10.57
N ILE A 658 12.77 -35.69 -10.40
CA ILE A 658 12.65 -34.34 -9.66
C ILE A 658 13.13 -34.16 -8.21
N LEU A 659 13.40 -32.88 -7.88
CA LEU A 659 12.69 -32.21 -6.76
C LEU A 659 12.57 -30.66 -6.85
N ASP A 660 11.44 -30.16 -7.34
CA ASP A 660 10.75 -28.88 -7.02
C ASP A 660 11.61 -27.59 -6.72
N VAL A 661 11.48 -26.45 -7.45
CA VAL A 661 11.91 -25.04 -7.07
C VAL A 661 11.12 -24.04 -7.97
N PRO A 662 10.93 -22.72 -7.69
CA PRO A 662 10.16 -21.82 -8.58
C PRO A 662 10.80 -21.48 -9.93
N TYR A 663 10.04 -21.66 -11.03
CA TYR A 663 10.48 -21.39 -12.41
C TYR A 663 9.40 -20.77 -13.30
N ASP A 664 9.86 -19.99 -14.28
CA ASP A 664 9.08 -19.52 -15.42
C ASP A 664 9.44 -20.29 -16.70
N HIS A 665 8.46 -20.43 -17.59
CA HIS A 665 8.61 -21.08 -18.88
C HIS A 665 9.27 -20.13 -19.90
N ASP A 666 10.25 -20.59 -20.68
CA ASP A 666 10.85 -19.76 -21.74
C ASP A 666 9.93 -19.69 -22.98
N CYS A 667 8.82 -18.98 -22.85
CA CYS A 667 7.86 -18.71 -23.92
C CYS A 667 8.50 -18.02 -25.14
N ARG A 668 9.62 -17.32 -24.94
CA ARG A 668 10.32 -16.57 -25.99
C ARG A 668 11.12 -17.52 -26.88
N THR A 669 11.94 -18.39 -26.30
CA THR A 669 12.70 -19.40 -27.06
C THR A 669 11.80 -20.52 -27.60
N ALA A 670 10.75 -20.89 -26.86
CA ALA A 670 9.71 -21.82 -27.30
C ALA A 670 8.78 -21.28 -28.39
N ASN A 671 8.78 -19.96 -28.64
CA ASN A 671 7.88 -19.29 -29.58
C ASN A 671 6.38 -19.59 -29.30
N CYS A 672 5.99 -19.57 -28.01
CA CYS A 672 4.62 -19.82 -27.56
C CYS A 672 3.65 -18.73 -28.07
N LYS A 673 2.40 -19.11 -28.35
CA LYS A 673 1.42 -18.25 -29.04
C LYS A 673 0.12 -18.14 -28.29
N ALA A 674 -0.60 -17.04 -28.51
CA ALA A 674 -1.95 -16.82 -27.99
C ALA A 674 -3.03 -17.58 -28.79
N THR A 675 -2.75 -18.85 -29.13
CA THR A 675 -3.63 -19.76 -29.89
C THR A 675 -4.59 -20.54 -28.98
N GLY A 676 -4.25 -20.68 -27.70
CA GLY A 676 -5.12 -21.31 -26.71
C GLY A 676 -6.36 -20.48 -26.40
N THR A 677 -7.43 -21.15 -26.01
CA THR A 677 -8.66 -20.51 -25.51
C THR A 677 -9.13 -21.22 -24.25
N ARG A 678 -9.47 -20.45 -23.20
CA ARG A 678 -10.10 -20.99 -22.00
C ARG A 678 -11.45 -20.33 -21.74
N HIS A 679 -12.36 -21.11 -21.15
CA HIS A 679 -13.64 -20.60 -20.65
C HIS A 679 -13.42 -19.66 -19.46
N VAL A 680 -14.32 -18.69 -19.31
CA VAL A 680 -14.33 -17.75 -18.18
C VAL A 680 -15.19 -18.34 -17.06
N VAL A 681 -14.68 -18.27 -15.82
CA VAL A 681 -15.50 -18.52 -14.63
C VAL A 681 -16.06 -17.20 -14.15
N GLN A 682 -17.39 -17.08 -14.09
CA GLN A 682 -18.11 -15.92 -13.58
C GLN A 682 -19.03 -16.38 -12.45
N GLU A 683 -19.03 -15.67 -11.31
CA GLU A 683 -19.88 -16.01 -10.15
C GLU A 683 -19.72 -17.48 -9.66
N ARG A 684 -18.52 -18.05 -9.85
CA ARG A 684 -18.15 -19.47 -9.60
C ARG A 684 -18.77 -20.50 -10.56
N GLN A 685 -19.47 -20.06 -11.60
CA GLN A 685 -19.95 -20.92 -12.69
C GLN A 685 -19.03 -20.80 -13.91
N LEU A 686 -18.81 -21.89 -14.63
CA LEU A 686 -18.13 -21.87 -15.93
C LEU A 686 -19.11 -21.34 -17.00
N THR A 687 -18.70 -20.39 -17.83
CA THR A 687 -19.56 -19.80 -18.87
C THR A 687 -19.03 -20.08 -20.28
N ASP A 688 -19.91 -19.99 -21.27
CA ASP A 688 -19.55 -20.15 -22.69
C ASP A 688 -18.67 -19.01 -23.23
N ASN A 689 -18.51 -17.93 -22.45
CA ASN A 689 -17.55 -16.87 -22.77
C ASN A 689 -16.13 -17.42 -22.69
N THR A 690 -15.37 -17.31 -23.78
CA THR A 690 -13.97 -17.69 -23.85
C THR A 690 -13.03 -16.48 -23.88
N VAL A 691 -11.79 -16.67 -23.47
CA VAL A 691 -10.69 -15.71 -23.60
C VAL A 691 -9.44 -16.41 -24.12
N SER A 692 -8.61 -15.68 -24.88
CA SER A 692 -7.32 -16.18 -25.36
C SER A 692 -6.34 -16.44 -24.20
N GLU A 693 -5.51 -17.46 -24.39
CA GLU A 693 -4.51 -17.97 -23.46
C GLU A 693 -3.21 -18.25 -24.22
N ILE A 694 -2.06 -18.16 -23.55
CA ILE A 694 -0.81 -18.65 -24.12
C ILE A 694 -0.82 -20.18 -24.14
N GLU A 695 -0.72 -20.76 -25.34
CA GLU A 695 -0.52 -22.18 -25.55
C GLU A 695 0.98 -22.49 -25.45
N HIS A 696 1.38 -23.02 -24.30
CA HIS A 696 2.77 -23.36 -24.02
C HIS A 696 3.20 -24.59 -24.82
N GLN A 697 4.29 -24.44 -25.60
CA GLN A 697 4.95 -25.56 -26.27
C GLN A 697 5.82 -26.33 -25.27
N GLU A 698 6.12 -27.60 -25.54
CA GLU A 698 7.03 -28.37 -24.69
C GLU A 698 8.47 -27.81 -24.77
N VAL A 699 9.13 -27.69 -23.60
CA VAL A 699 10.54 -27.31 -23.48
C VAL A 699 11.24 -28.18 -22.45
N HIS A 700 12.51 -28.48 -22.70
CA HIS A 700 13.38 -29.17 -21.75
C HIS A 700 14.24 -28.19 -20.92
N ALA A 701 13.93 -26.89 -21.00
CA ALA A 701 14.64 -25.80 -20.35
C ALA A 701 13.67 -24.80 -19.69
N TYR A 702 13.98 -24.40 -18.46
CA TYR A 702 13.19 -23.44 -17.67
C TYR A 702 14.08 -22.33 -17.11
N ILE A 703 13.50 -21.18 -16.76
CA ILE A 703 14.22 -20.00 -16.26
C ILE A 703 13.91 -19.79 -14.79
N LEU A 704 14.96 -19.68 -13.97
CA LEU A 704 14.87 -19.49 -12.53
C LEU A 704 14.49 -18.05 -12.22
N ASN A 705 13.26 -17.80 -11.79
CA ASN A 705 12.77 -16.44 -11.56
C ASN A 705 13.42 -15.83 -10.29
N THR A 706 14.64 -15.30 -10.44
CA THR A 706 15.36 -14.57 -9.38
C THR A 706 14.85 -13.14 -9.18
N HIS A 707 13.69 -12.78 -9.74
CA HIS A 707 12.95 -11.56 -9.39
C HIS A 707 11.83 -11.85 -8.39
N CYS A 708 11.63 -13.11 -7.98
CA CYS A 708 10.69 -13.45 -6.93
C CYS A 708 11.05 -12.72 -5.61
N LEU A 709 10.04 -12.13 -4.97
CA LEU A 709 10.17 -11.53 -3.64
C LEU A 709 10.01 -12.62 -2.56
N HIS A 710 9.14 -13.60 -2.82
CA HIS A 710 8.88 -14.72 -1.92
C HIS A 710 9.97 -15.80 -2.01
N ASN A 711 10.49 -16.23 -0.86
CA ASN A 711 11.61 -17.18 -0.74
C ASN A 711 12.90 -16.84 -1.54
N GLY A 712 13.01 -15.63 -2.10
CA GLY A 712 14.14 -15.22 -2.94
C GLY A 712 15.49 -15.29 -2.22
N TYR A 713 15.51 -14.97 -0.93
CA TYR A 713 16.69 -15.11 -0.06
C TYR A 713 17.14 -16.58 0.08
N LEU A 714 16.22 -17.53 0.27
CA LEU A 714 16.51 -18.97 0.30
C LEU A 714 17.06 -19.46 -1.05
N LEU A 715 16.50 -18.95 -2.15
CA LEU A 715 16.98 -19.24 -3.49
C LEU A 715 18.43 -18.76 -3.68
N ARG A 716 18.80 -17.58 -3.18
CA ARG A 716 20.19 -17.07 -3.22
C ARG A 716 21.13 -17.82 -2.29
N ARG A 717 20.67 -18.31 -1.13
CA ARG A 717 21.44 -19.20 -0.24
C ARG A 717 21.83 -20.51 -0.93
N PHE A 718 20.95 -21.05 -1.79
CA PHE A 718 21.22 -22.27 -2.54
C PHE A 718 22.09 -22.06 -3.79
N LEU A 719 21.85 -20.98 -4.54
CA LEU A 719 22.52 -20.76 -5.82
C LEU A 719 23.99 -20.32 -5.67
N PRO A 720 24.92 -20.85 -6.48
CA PRO A 720 26.32 -20.46 -6.43
C PRO A 720 26.51 -18.99 -6.81
N ARG A 721 27.47 -18.30 -6.16
CA ARG A 721 27.71 -16.85 -6.34
C ARG A 721 28.04 -16.44 -7.78
N SER A 722 28.51 -17.37 -8.63
CA SER A 722 28.68 -17.16 -10.08
C SER A 722 27.37 -16.84 -10.82
N LEU A 723 26.22 -17.25 -10.26
CA LEU A 723 24.88 -17.07 -10.81
C LEU A 723 24.03 -16.06 -9.99
N THR A 724 24.55 -15.50 -8.90
CA THR A 724 23.81 -14.53 -8.05
C THR A 724 24.54 -13.22 -7.76
N LYS A 725 25.85 -13.12 -8.03
CA LYS A 725 26.57 -11.85 -7.92
C LYS A 725 26.11 -10.90 -9.04
N PRO A 726 25.56 -9.71 -8.71
CA PRO A 726 25.13 -8.74 -9.71
C PRO A 726 26.36 -8.17 -10.45
N ARG A 727 26.12 -7.74 -11.69
CA ARG A 727 27.12 -7.15 -12.58
C ARG A 727 26.75 -5.68 -12.81
N ARG A 728 27.73 -4.77 -12.73
CA ARG A 728 27.49 -3.35 -13.03
C ARG A 728 27.14 -3.17 -14.51
N TYR A 729 26.11 -2.39 -14.79
CA TYR A 729 25.64 -2.08 -16.14
C TYR A 729 26.59 -1.11 -16.86
N ILE A 730 27.13 -0.13 -16.13
CA ILE A 730 28.27 0.70 -16.56
C ILE A 730 29.48 0.31 -15.69
N PRO A 731 30.66 0.00 -16.26
CA PRO A 731 31.87 -0.24 -15.47
C PRO A 731 32.21 0.95 -14.56
N GLU A 732 32.67 0.69 -13.34
CA GLU A 732 32.89 1.76 -12.35
C GLU A 732 33.92 2.80 -12.79
N THR A 733 34.93 2.35 -13.56
CA THR A 733 35.96 3.21 -14.20
C THR A 733 35.39 4.21 -15.20
N ASP A 734 34.23 3.91 -15.78
CA ASP A 734 33.64 4.62 -16.91
C ASP A 734 32.43 5.46 -16.47
N ARG A 735 31.98 5.26 -15.22
CA ARG A 735 30.68 5.69 -14.72
C ARG A 735 30.56 7.20 -14.56
N GLU A 736 31.57 7.87 -14.02
CA GLU A 736 31.63 9.34 -13.95
C GLU A 736 31.67 9.99 -15.34
N ALA A 737 32.42 9.40 -16.27
CA ALA A 737 32.47 9.85 -17.67
C ALA A 737 31.11 9.67 -18.37
N LYS A 738 30.37 8.59 -18.07
CA LYS A 738 29.00 8.41 -18.58
C LYS A 738 28.00 9.35 -17.93
N HIS A 739 28.10 9.63 -16.63
CA HIS A 739 27.26 10.64 -15.97
C HIS A 739 27.52 12.05 -16.55
N THR A 740 28.76 12.35 -16.93
CA THR A 740 29.14 13.56 -17.68
C THR A 740 28.49 13.61 -19.06
N GLU A 741 28.47 12.51 -19.81
CA GLU A 741 27.77 12.41 -21.11
C GLU A 741 26.25 12.65 -20.95
N PHE A 742 25.63 12.06 -19.92
CA PHE A 742 24.20 12.24 -19.62
C PHE A 742 23.87 13.67 -19.20
N ALA A 743 24.72 14.31 -18.38
CA ALA A 743 24.59 15.71 -17.98
C ALA A 743 24.65 16.66 -19.19
N ASN A 744 25.65 16.49 -20.05
CA ASN A 744 25.79 17.29 -21.28
C ASN A 744 24.59 17.09 -22.24
N SER A 745 24.10 15.86 -22.37
CA SER A 745 22.89 15.55 -23.15
C SER A 745 21.63 16.19 -22.55
N LEU A 746 21.52 16.24 -21.22
CA LEU A 746 20.42 16.89 -20.52
C LEU A 746 20.46 18.41 -20.69
N HIS A 747 21.62 19.03 -20.50
CA HIS A 747 21.80 20.48 -20.55
C HIS A 747 21.42 21.04 -21.93
N SER A 748 21.90 20.42 -23.02
CA SER A 748 21.50 20.78 -24.39
C SER A 748 19.98 20.70 -24.60
N LYS A 749 19.33 19.60 -24.19
CA LYS A 749 17.87 19.43 -24.30
C LYS A 749 17.08 20.43 -23.45
N MET A 750 17.62 20.83 -22.29
CA MET A 750 16.98 21.82 -21.42
C MET A 750 17.15 23.24 -21.96
N ASP A 751 18.28 23.57 -22.57
CA ASP A 751 18.49 24.88 -23.20
C ASP A 751 17.66 25.04 -24.47
N ASP A 752 17.49 24.00 -25.28
CA ASP A 752 16.50 23.98 -26.38
C ASP A 752 15.08 24.25 -25.86
N ARG A 753 14.67 23.58 -24.77
CA ARG A 753 13.35 23.79 -24.14
C ARG A 753 13.22 25.20 -23.55
N ARG A 754 14.27 25.74 -22.90
CA ARG A 754 14.31 27.12 -22.37
C ARG A 754 14.20 28.14 -23.50
N ALA A 755 14.91 27.93 -24.61
CA ALA A 755 14.84 28.78 -25.79
C ALA A 755 13.43 28.75 -26.40
N GLN A 756 12.85 27.58 -26.64
CA GLN A 756 11.46 27.44 -27.13
C GLN A 756 10.44 28.10 -26.19
N THR A 757 10.59 27.96 -24.87
CA THR A 757 9.70 28.60 -23.89
C THR A 757 9.90 30.11 -23.86
N LYS A 758 11.12 30.62 -24.03
CA LYS A 758 11.41 32.06 -24.17
C LYS A 758 10.81 32.63 -25.45
N THR A 759 10.90 31.92 -26.57
CA THR A 759 10.25 32.29 -27.84
C THR A 759 8.74 32.30 -27.69
N LYS A 760 8.11 31.26 -27.12
CA LYS A 760 6.66 31.23 -26.86
C LYS A 760 6.19 32.32 -25.88
N ARG A 761 7.00 32.68 -24.88
CA ARG A 761 6.74 33.83 -23.99
C ARG A 761 6.86 35.16 -24.74
N ALA A 762 7.80 35.31 -25.67
CA ALA A 762 7.93 36.47 -26.54
C ALA A 762 6.74 36.56 -27.52
N GLU A 763 6.46 35.52 -28.30
CA GLU A 763 5.29 35.42 -29.20
C GLU A 763 3.99 35.78 -28.49
N LYS A 764 3.75 35.25 -27.28
CA LYS A 764 2.56 35.56 -26.49
C LYS A 764 2.54 37.00 -25.99
N ARG A 765 3.67 37.55 -25.55
CA ARG A 765 3.77 38.96 -25.13
C ARG A 765 3.57 39.90 -26.31
N ASP A 766 4.16 39.60 -27.44
CA ASP A 766 4.14 40.44 -28.63
C ASP A 766 2.74 40.40 -29.29
N ALA A 767 2.05 39.25 -29.25
CA ALA A 767 0.61 39.15 -29.54
C ALA A 767 -0.26 39.98 -28.55
N THR A 768 0.06 39.93 -27.25
CA THR A 768 -0.59 40.78 -26.23
C THR A 768 -0.26 42.27 -26.42
N THR A 769 0.80 42.61 -27.15
CA THR A 769 1.18 43.99 -27.47
C THR A 769 0.47 44.49 -28.75
N ALA A 770 -0.03 43.59 -29.59
CA ALA A 770 -0.88 43.92 -30.74
C ALA A 770 -2.33 44.24 -30.36
N GLU A 771 -2.83 43.70 -29.24
CA GLU A 771 -4.18 43.94 -28.73
C GLU A 771 -4.18 44.84 -27.48
N HIS A 772 -4.38 46.16 -27.70
CA HIS A 772 -4.55 47.24 -26.71
C HIS A 772 -3.33 47.66 -25.83
N PRO A 773 -2.70 48.82 -26.13
CA PRO A 773 -1.71 49.42 -25.24
C PRO A 773 -2.35 50.32 -24.16
N THR A 774 -2.89 49.75 -23.07
CA THR A 774 -3.00 50.42 -21.74
C THR A 774 -3.49 49.47 -20.64
N ALA A 775 -2.61 49.08 -19.71
CA ALA A 775 -2.86 48.92 -18.27
C ALA A 775 -1.62 48.34 -17.57
N SER A 776 -1.07 49.04 -16.58
CA SER A 776 -0.06 48.49 -15.67
C SER A 776 -0.73 47.79 -14.49
N GLY A 777 -0.45 46.50 -14.28
CA GLY A 777 -0.86 45.75 -13.10
C GLY A 777 0.05 44.54 -12.91
N ASP A 778 0.62 44.40 -11.72
CA ASP A 778 1.62 43.37 -11.45
C ASP A 778 1.02 41.96 -11.50
N LEU A 779 1.66 41.07 -12.25
CA LEU A 779 1.38 39.64 -12.29
C LEU A 779 2.65 38.89 -11.89
N GLU A 780 2.59 38.14 -10.79
CA GLU A 780 3.72 37.35 -10.29
C GLU A 780 4.01 36.18 -11.25
N ASP A 781 5.25 36.12 -11.77
CA ASP A 781 5.69 35.10 -12.72
C ASP A 781 5.95 33.78 -11.97
N ASN A 782 5.01 32.83 -12.09
CA ASN A 782 5.04 31.54 -11.41
C ASN A 782 5.29 30.41 -12.43
N PRO A 783 6.53 29.88 -12.55
CA PRO A 783 6.90 28.96 -13.64
C PRO A 783 6.71 27.48 -13.30
N ASP A 784 6.10 26.76 -14.26
CA ASP A 784 6.11 25.29 -14.42
C ASP A 784 5.64 24.48 -13.19
N SER A 785 4.33 24.35 -13.04
CA SER A 785 3.73 23.30 -12.20
C SER A 785 4.11 21.92 -12.75
N GLY A 786 5.07 21.25 -12.13
CA GLY A 786 5.33 19.83 -12.41
C GLY A 786 4.11 19.00 -12.04
N ASP A 787 3.77 18.00 -12.86
CA ASP A 787 2.65 17.09 -12.60
C ASP A 787 2.89 16.25 -11.33
N GLU A 788 2.41 16.75 -10.21
CA GLU A 788 2.23 16.03 -8.95
C GLU A 788 0.76 15.58 -8.80
N ASP A 789 0.31 14.77 -9.76
CA ASP A 789 -0.90 13.95 -9.62
C ASP A 789 -0.61 12.75 -8.68
N GLU A 790 -0.23 13.06 -7.43
CA GLU A 790 -0.36 12.16 -6.29
C GLU A 790 -1.80 12.32 -5.74
N GLY A 791 -2.78 11.93 -6.57
CA GLY A 791 -4.19 11.92 -6.25
C GLY A 791 -4.48 11.07 -5.00
N VAL A 792 -4.64 11.74 -3.86
CA VAL A 792 -5.05 11.12 -2.58
C VAL A 792 -6.46 10.55 -2.74
N ALA A 793 -6.53 9.24 -3.01
CA ALA A 793 -7.77 8.52 -3.28
C ALA A 793 -8.64 8.30 -2.03
N VAL A 794 -9.14 9.39 -1.44
CA VAL A 794 -10.33 9.33 -0.58
C VAL A 794 -11.52 9.01 -1.50
N ALA A 795 -11.90 7.73 -1.53
CA ALA A 795 -13.06 7.26 -2.28
C ALA A 795 -14.37 7.75 -1.65
N ALA A 796 -14.70 9.02 -1.88
CA ALA A 796 -15.95 9.66 -1.48
C ALA A 796 -17.11 9.24 -2.40
N SER A 797 -17.43 7.95 -2.41
CA SER A 797 -18.55 7.36 -3.15
C SER A 797 -19.90 7.70 -2.50
N GLY A 798 -20.30 8.97 -2.56
CA GLY A 798 -21.53 9.49 -1.99
C GLY A 798 -22.41 10.17 -3.04
N THR A 799 -23.30 9.42 -3.68
CA THR A 799 -24.37 9.98 -4.51
C THR A 799 -25.36 10.75 -3.65
N VAL A 800 -25.33 12.08 -3.74
CA VAL A 800 -26.37 12.96 -3.17
C VAL A 800 -27.40 13.24 -4.26
N LEU A 801 -28.66 12.88 -3.98
CA LEU A 801 -29.80 13.20 -4.83
C LEU A 801 -30.26 14.65 -4.61
N ASP A 802 -30.75 15.30 -5.67
CA ASP A 802 -31.32 16.64 -5.62
C ASP A 802 -32.47 16.76 -4.61
N THR A 803 -32.41 17.79 -3.76
CA THR A 803 -33.59 18.39 -3.13
C THR A 803 -33.45 19.92 -3.16
N GLN A 804 -34.58 20.61 -3.37
CA GLN A 804 -34.58 22.00 -3.85
C GLN A 804 -34.72 23.05 -2.75
N SER A 805 -34.34 24.28 -3.12
CA SER A 805 -34.57 25.56 -2.41
C SER A 805 -33.69 25.79 -1.17
N SER A 806 -33.33 27.03 -0.82
CA SER A 806 -33.97 28.32 -1.17
C SER A 806 -33.00 29.51 -1.20
N GLN A 807 -33.48 30.62 -1.79
CA GLN A 807 -33.23 32.05 -1.51
C GLN A 807 -32.13 32.44 -0.48
N THR A 808 -31.33 33.51 -0.64
CA THR A 808 -31.16 34.54 -1.70
C THR A 808 -29.93 35.40 -1.39
N THR A 809 -29.24 35.95 -2.39
CA THR A 809 -28.65 37.30 -2.27
C THR A 809 -28.41 37.94 -3.65
N ARG A 810 -28.71 39.24 -3.78
CA ARG A 810 -28.55 40.03 -5.01
C ARG A 810 -27.30 40.90 -4.95
N ARG A 811 -26.59 41.11 -6.08
CA ARG A 811 -26.17 42.43 -6.64
C ARG A 811 -25.48 42.25 -8.03
N PRO A 812 -25.33 43.30 -8.87
CA PRO A 812 -25.97 43.24 -10.19
C PRO A 812 -25.05 43.38 -11.43
N ASN A 813 -25.63 43.09 -12.60
CA ASN A 813 -25.05 43.26 -13.94
C ASN A 813 -24.89 44.72 -14.39
N THR A 814 -23.88 44.98 -15.23
CA THR A 814 -23.64 46.24 -15.97
C THR A 814 -23.56 46.04 -17.50
N ARG A 815 -24.71 45.69 -18.09
CA ARG A 815 -25.27 46.17 -19.39
C ARG A 815 -24.33 46.83 -20.43
N ALA A 816 -24.17 46.17 -21.59
CA ALA A 816 -24.21 46.76 -22.96
C ALA A 816 -24.38 45.60 -23.99
N GLN A 817 -25.49 45.39 -24.71
CA GLN A 817 -26.22 46.17 -25.75
C GLN A 817 -25.62 46.20 -27.18
N ARG A 818 -26.16 45.34 -28.05
CA ARG A 818 -26.71 45.62 -29.42
C ARG A 818 -27.56 44.39 -29.83
N GLN A 819 -28.87 44.52 -30.12
CA GLN A 819 -29.51 44.92 -31.40
C GLN A 819 -29.27 43.89 -32.53
N GLN A 820 -30.26 43.36 -33.28
CA GLN A 820 -31.69 43.69 -33.56
C GLN A 820 -32.54 42.38 -33.67
N SER A 821 -33.80 42.27 -33.21
CA SER A 821 -35.11 42.60 -33.85
C SER A 821 -35.33 41.95 -35.24
N LYS A 822 -36.46 41.31 -35.62
CA LYS A 822 -37.90 41.25 -35.17
C LYS A 822 -38.40 39.78 -35.35
N SER A 823 -39.63 39.29 -35.10
CA SER A 823 -41.00 39.83 -34.83
C SER A 823 -41.78 38.77 -33.99
N ARG A 824 -42.72 39.11 -33.07
CA ARG A 824 -44.21 39.22 -33.23
C ARG A 824 -44.91 37.99 -33.88
N THR A 825 -46.07 37.50 -33.43
CA THR A 825 -47.11 37.99 -32.47
C THR A 825 -47.82 36.82 -31.73
N ASP A 826 -48.26 37.05 -30.49
CA ASP A 826 -49.65 37.08 -29.93
C ASP A 826 -50.71 36.06 -30.48
N ALA A 827 -51.74 35.60 -29.75
CA ALA A 827 -52.35 35.97 -28.45
C ALA A 827 -53.06 34.74 -27.78
N GLU A 828 -53.54 34.74 -26.51
CA GLU A 828 -54.94 34.98 -26.04
C GLU A 828 -56.07 34.17 -26.74
N ASN A 829 -57.18 33.71 -26.11
CA ASN A 829 -57.67 33.78 -24.71
C ASN A 829 -58.83 32.75 -24.43
N ILE A 830 -59.13 32.52 -23.13
CA ILE A 830 -60.48 32.33 -22.50
C ILE A 830 -61.41 31.10 -22.83
N GLU A 831 -61.69 30.34 -21.76
CA GLU A 831 -62.95 29.71 -21.26
C GLU A 831 -63.82 28.64 -22.00
N THR A 832 -63.93 27.50 -21.28
CA THR A 832 -65.15 26.67 -21.00
C THR A 832 -65.84 25.79 -22.06
N ASN A 833 -66.20 24.58 -21.60
CA ASN A 833 -67.44 23.78 -21.79
C ASN A 833 -68.05 23.65 -23.22
N ASN A 834 -68.54 22.48 -23.68
CA ASN A 834 -68.97 21.29 -22.94
C ASN A 834 -69.12 20.04 -23.86
N HIS A 835 -69.29 18.86 -23.25
CA HIS A 835 -69.95 17.64 -23.76
C HIS A 835 -69.53 16.97 -25.11
N ASP A 836 -69.05 15.72 -24.95
CA ASP A 836 -69.61 14.49 -25.51
C ASP A 836 -69.52 14.12 -27.01
N ASN A 837 -68.58 13.17 -27.24
CA ASN A 837 -68.85 11.79 -27.70
C ASN A 837 -68.91 11.41 -29.20
N LEU A 838 -68.42 10.16 -29.41
CA LEU A 838 -68.64 9.22 -30.51
C LEU A 838 -68.05 9.55 -31.90
N GLY A 839 -67.37 8.57 -32.49
CA GLY A 839 -66.75 8.64 -33.81
C GLY A 839 -65.61 7.63 -33.98
N GLU A 840 -65.94 6.39 -34.35
CA GLU A 840 -64.96 5.31 -34.49
C GLU A 840 -64.20 5.33 -35.84
N SER A 841 -63.01 4.70 -35.83
CA SER A 841 -62.44 3.95 -36.97
C SER A 841 -61.88 4.78 -38.16
N VAL A 842 -61.10 4.23 -39.11
CA VAL A 842 -60.10 3.13 -39.15
C VAL A 842 -59.26 3.34 -40.42
N ALA A 843 -57.95 3.04 -40.36
CA ALA A 843 -57.03 2.95 -41.53
C ALA A 843 -56.80 4.28 -42.31
N ASN A 844 -55.65 4.53 -42.96
CA ASN A 844 -54.91 3.56 -43.75
C ASN A 844 -53.37 3.76 -43.78
N THR A 845 -52.72 2.86 -44.50
CA THR A 845 -51.38 2.34 -44.27
C THR A 845 -50.23 3.03 -45.03
N ARG A 846 -49.01 2.77 -44.51
CA ARG A 846 -47.74 2.50 -45.23
C ARG A 846 -46.93 3.65 -45.90
N ARG A 847 -45.67 3.73 -45.40
CA ARG A 847 -44.38 3.81 -46.16
C ARG A 847 -44.09 5.17 -46.86
N LYS A 848 -42.84 5.61 -47.06
CA LYS A 848 -41.53 4.91 -47.08
C LYS A 848 -40.34 5.91 -46.93
N ARG A 849 -39.31 5.52 -46.14
CA ARG A 849 -37.86 5.84 -46.28
C ARG A 849 -37.31 7.30 -46.27
N LYS A 850 -36.35 7.49 -45.34
CA LYS A 850 -35.04 8.19 -45.45
C LYS A 850 -34.98 9.67 -45.90
N ARG A 851 -34.41 10.51 -45.04
CA ARG A 851 -32.99 10.94 -45.17
C ARG A 851 -32.44 11.60 -43.90
N VAL A 852 -31.12 11.41 -43.70
CA VAL A 852 -30.24 11.96 -42.65
C VAL A 852 -30.74 11.68 -41.23
#